data_AF-A0AAD9SFZ6-F1
#
_entry.id   AF-A0AAD9SFZ6-F1
#
_cell.length_a   1.000
_cell.length_b   1.000
_cell.length_c   1.000
_cell.angle_alpha   90.00
_cell.angle_beta   90.00
_cell.angle_gamma   90.00
#
_symmetry.space_group_name_H-M   'P 1'
#
loop_
_entity.id
_entity.type
_entity.pdbx_description
1 polymer ?
#
loop_
_entity_poly.entity_id
_entity_poly.type
_entity_poly.pdbx_seq_one_letter_code
_entity_poly.pdbx_strand_id
1 'polypeptide(L)'
;MSSTQPEPLEAQPPAALGKRLRRDIGEISNEPYSNVIFHLQDDSLTEACLVLKTSRGVVHTTMRFKPDYPLSAPVALVDSPDSHPDFLDACLCVLVSHYGTDYTPAYTIKTIAILLLAEIAAETAASAQFPWRSYPRGKTYECHHCGLGTSDSGHFELAFTNRWNELYTTPTATKTSAILRPSRLKAPAKTIHDLAVEILLLVLNHLPVEDILRFSKAWGRIARINEKHMVIRNRELQCFITKEGYKQSPLGIGLQFRIPRLSFLQPGFELISYAAFVDLGVRQSIYDHGFDHDLGNDMRYWLPLPLAVEHWDKVKDYASQLLDYLSVKLPGALTMPMRLNSMGVLATLMSDTIFKLITDVHTVRRVAPRDANDYPRLEHQTASLLHPSEKAIQSLFSLFHILLCLAVDKPEYVENANNVVKSFQAGQTSAKDIPRLEHLLVPLLISDVKTDESFTASLVTEVITRNVPALLTTHPGFSFMEPDNTASTYRIRHTFWGSLTQYRALMFAHLFQRIVRPAATGKTLEQSRDALFAERGLPHSATAAALADGVRQIRGVRSFDGFYRFMGLAPAANARDFSAFLRNTVRASMTQGCSQQAPDQREAFVLRLNAEVFYGLPRMEGLPPRPHWSSWVAWVMAWWMGWVPRRS
;
A
#
# COMPACT_ATOMS: atom_id res chain seq x y z
N MET A 1 -11.21 -63.62 -10.40
CA MET A 1 -11.32 -62.54 -11.42
C MET A 1 -11.28 -61.23 -10.65
N SER A 2 -10.14 -60.54 -10.74
CA SER A 2 -9.83 -59.33 -9.97
C SER A 2 -10.55 -58.13 -10.57
N SER A 3 -11.24 -57.37 -9.71
CA SER A 3 -11.93 -56.12 -10.02
C SER A 3 -10.92 -54.97 -9.93
N THR A 4 -10.42 -54.51 -11.07
CA THR A 4 -9.65 -53.26 -11.18
C THR A 4 -10.59 -52.07 -11.10
N GLN A 5 -10.53 -51.31 -10.01
CA GLN A 5 -11.06 -49.94 -9.96
C GLN A 5 -10.20 -49.04 -10.86
N PRO A 6 -10.79 -48.09 -11.61
CA PRO A 6 -10.03 -47.10 -12.34
C PRO A 6 -9.40 -46.10 -11.36
N GLU A 7 -8.10 -45.87 -11.50
CA GLU A 7 -7.40 -44.78 -10.81
C GLU A 7 -8.08 -43.43 -11.12
N PRO A 8 -8.11 -42.50 -10.15
CA PRO A 8 -8.63 -41.16 -10.39
C PRO A 8 -7.69 -40.43 -11.35
N LEU A 9 -8.22 -40.02 -12.51
CA LEU A 9 -7.55 -39.06 -13.39
C LEU A 9 -7.19 -37.82 -12.58
N GLU A 10 -5.89 -37.60 -12.39
CA GLU A 10 -5.32 -36.38 -11.83
C GLU A 10 -5.96 -35.17 -12.53
N ALA A 11 -6.72 -34.38 -11.77
CA ALA A 11 -7.33 -33.16 -12.29
C ALA A 11 -6.21 -32.22 -12.75
N GLN A 12 -6.11 -31.98 -14.06
CA GLN A 12 -5.11 -31.05 -14.56
C GLN A 12 -5.33 -29.68 -13.92
N PRO A 13 -4.27 -29.07 -13.35
CA PRO A 13 -4.41 -27.78 -12.71
C PRO A 13 -4.86 -26.74 -13.75
N PRO A 14 -5.69 -25.74 -13.36
CA PRO A 14 -6.06 -24.64 -14.23
C PRO A 14 -4.83 -24.11 -14.97
N ALA A 15 -4.95 -23.84 -16.28
CA ALA A 15 -3.80 -23.53 -17.13
C ALA A 15 -2.91 -22.38 -16.60
N ALA A 16 -3.48 -21.44 -15.84
CA ALA A 16 -2.76 -20.36 -15.17
C ALA A 16 -1.84 -20.84 -14.03
N LEU A 17 -2.27 -21.81 -13.23
CA LEU A 17 -1.49 -22.38 -12.12
C LEU A 17 -0.30 -23.20 -12.63
N GLY A 18 -0.53 -24.04 -13.65
CA GLY A 18 0.55 -24.78 -14.29
C GLY A 18 1.59 -23.87 -14.96
N LYS A 19 1.17 -22.72 -15.52
CA LYS A 19 2.10 -21.69 -16.03
C LYS A 19 2.90 -21.04 -14.91
N ARG A 20 2.28 -20.75 -13.76
CA ARG A 20 2.96 -20.18 -12.60
C ARG A 20 4.03 -21.13 -12.06
N LEU A 21 3.71 -22.41 -11.88
CA LEU A 21 4.68 -23.43 -11.44
C LEU A 21 5.89 -23.50 -12.38
N ARG A 22 5.67 -23.61 -13.70
CA ARG A 22 6.76 -23.62 -14.69
C ARG A 22 7.61 -22.35 -14.67
N ARG A 23 6.99 -21.18 -14.45
CA ARG A 23 7.73 -19.92 -14.34
C ARG A 23 8.65 -19.92 -13.12
N ASP A 24 8.15 -20.34 -11.97
CA ASP A 24 8.93 -20.34 -10.73
C ASP A 24 10.05 -21.39 -10.75
N ILE A 25 9.82 -22.54 -11.39
CA ILE A 25 10.87 -23.53 -11.69
C ILE A 25 11.94 -22.89 -12.58
N GLY A 26 11.52 -22.22 -13.66
CA GLY A 26 12.44 -21.50 -14.54
C GLY A 26 13.23 -20.41 -13.81
N GLU A 27 12.62 -19.67 -12.88
CA GLU A 27 13.28 -18.64 -12.08
C GLU A 27 14.38 -19.24 -11.19
N ILE A 28 14.07 -20.25 -10.36
CA ILE A 28 15.06 -20.82 -9.44
C ILE A 28 16.16 -21.60 -10.17
N SER A 29 15.87 -22.19 -11.32
CA SER A 29 16.87 -22.90 -12.14
C SER A 29 17.80 -21.96 -12.89
N ASN A 30 17.30 -20.85 -13.45
CA ASN A 30 18.11 -19.90 -14.22
C ASN A 30 18.84 -18.89 -13.31
N GLU A 31 18.28 -18.59 -12.15
CA GLU A 31 18.86 -17.66 -11.19
C GLU A 31 19.01 -18.31 -9.81
N PRO A 32 19.93 -19.28 -9.67
CA PRO A 32 20.11 -20.02 -8.42
C PRO A 32 20.54 -19.08 -7.30
N TYR A 33 19.98 -19.30 -6.10
CA TYR A 33 20.39 -18.57 -4.91
C TYR A 33 21.61 -19.25 -4.27
N SER A 34 22.54 -18.44 -3.74
CA SER A 34 23.72 -18.98 -3.07
C SER A 34 23.29 -19.93 -1.95
N ASN A 35 23.96 -21.07 -1.84
CA ASN A 35 23.67 -22.12 -0.84
C ASN A 35 22.32 -22.84 -1.00
N VAL A 36 21.62 -22.64 -2.11
CA VAL A 36 20.41 -23.39 -2.48
C VAL A 36 20.66 -24.11 -3.79
N ILE A 37 20.39 -25.41 -3.83
CA ILE A 37 20.41 -26.20 -5.06
C ILE A 37 19.03 -26.80 -5.25
N PHE A 38 18.41 -26.49 -6.38
CA PHE A 38 17.11 -27.00 -6.76
C PHE A 38 17.26 -27.98 -7.92
N HIS A 39 16.69 -29.17 -7.77
CA HIS A 39 16.72 -30.23 -8.77
C HIS A 39 15.30 -30.76 -8.97
N LEU A 40 14.73 -30.48 -10.14
CA LEU A 40 13.45 -31.04 -10.54
C LEU A 40 13.60 -32.54 -10.81
N GLN A 41 12.68 -33.37 -10.35
CA GLN A 41 12.73 -34.80 -10.66
C GLN A 41 12.40 -35.04 -12.15
N ASP A 42 13.13 -35.96 -12.79
CA ASP A 42 13.06 -36.19 -14.25
C ASP A 42 11.64 -36.60 -14.71
N ASP A 43 10.90 -37.31 -13.86
CA ASP A 43 9.59 -37.88 -14.21
C ASP A 43 8.40 -37.00 -13.77
N SER A 44 8.64 -35.88 -13.06
CA SER A 44 7.55 -35.09 -12.48
C SER A 44 7.84 -33.59 -12.35
N LEU A 45 6.85 -32.77 -12.75
CA LEU A 45 6.84 -31.33 -12.46
C LEU A 45 6.33 -31.00 -11.06
N THR A 46 5.75 -31.99 -10.35
CA THR A 46 5.14 -31.79 -9.03
C THR A 46 6.09 -32.14 -7.88
N GLU A 47 7.28 -32.68 -8.17
CA GLU A 47 8.28 -32.98 -7.14
C GLU A 47 9.67 -32.46 -7.51
N ALA A 48 10.40 -31.96 -6.51
CA ALA A 48 11.77 -31.51 -6.67
C ALA A 48 12.59 -31.77 -5.40
N CYS A 49 13.87 -32.04 -5.58
CA CYS A 49 14.85 -32.04 -4.50
C CYS A 49 15.37 -30.61 -4.28
N LEU A 50 15.44 -30.21 -3.02
CA LEU A 50 15.99 -28.95 -2.56
C LEU A 50 17.13 -29.27 -1.58
N VAL A 51 18.34 -28.87 -1.94
CA VAL A 51 19.54 -29.06 -1.12
C VAL A 51 20.00 -27.72 -0.58
N LEU A 52 20.03 -27.60 0.75
CA LEU A 52 20.30 -26.38 1.48
C LEU A 52 21.67 -26.49 2.16
N LYS A 53 22.61 -25.62 1.79
CA LYS A 53 23.96 -25.59 2.36
C LYS A 53 24.01 -24.59 3.52
N THR A 54 24.28 -25.07 4.73
CA THR A 54 24.43 -24.22 5.93
C THR A 54 25.88 -24.20 6.39
N SER A 55 26.20 -23.35 7.38
CA SER A 55 27.51 -23.34 8.01
C SER A 55 27.84 -24.64 8.77
N ARG A 56 26.83 -25.47 9.06
CA ARG A 56 26.98 -26.70 9.87
C ARG A 56 26.82 -28.00 9.08
N GLY A 57 26.34 -27.93 7.85
CA GLY A 57 26.07 -29.13 7.06
C GLY A 57 25.16 -28.87 5.87
N VAL A 58 24.84 -29.96 5.16
CA VAL A 58 23.96 -29.96 4.00
C VAL A 58 22.67 -30.67 4.38
N VAL A 59 21.55 -29.98 4.22
CA VAL A 59 20.21 -30.53 4.48
C VAL A 59 19.54 -30.84 3.15
N HIS A 60 19.02 -32.05 3.00
CA HIS A 60 18.21 -32.43 1.85
C HIS A 60 16.73 -32.34 2.18
N THR A 61 15.95 -31.80 1.24
CA THR A 61 14.52 -31.67 1.37
C THR A 61 13.82 -32.07 0.06
N THR A 62 12.79 -32.90 0.15
CA THR A 62 11.89 -33.20 -0.96
C THR A 62 10.71 -32.24 -0.91
N MET A 63 10.53 -31.47 -1.98
CA MET A 63 9.46 -30.48 -2.12
C MET A 63 8.41 -30.98 -3.10
N ARG A 64 7.14 -30.99 -2.67
CA ARG A 64 5.98 -31.42 -3.45
C ARG A 64 5.03 -30.25 -3.72
N PHE A 65 4.72 -30.01 -4.98
CA PHE A 65 3.79 -28.98 -5.44
C PHE A 65 2.39 -29.58 -5.63
N LYS A 66 1.41 -29.03 -4.91
CA LYS A 66 0.01 -29.41 -5.07
C LYS A 66 -0.55 -28.86 -6.41
N PRO A 67 -1.61 -29.46 -6.97
CA PRO A 67 -2.26 -28.95 -8.19
C PRO A 67 -2.75 -27.50 -8.09
N ASP A 68 -3.03 -27.03 -6.88
CA ASP A 68 -3.48 -25.67 -6.61
C ASP A 68 -2.35 -24.67 -6.32
N TYR A 69 -1.07 -25.05 -6.47
CA TYR A 69 0.06 -24.11 -6.34
C TYR A 69 -0.09 -22.90 -7.31
N PRO A 70 0.07 -21.64 -6.84
CA PRO A 70 0.59 -21.21 -5.54
C PRO A 70 -0.50 -20.82 -4.54
N LEU A 71 -1.76 -21.23 -4.71
CA LEU A 71 -2.81 -20.90 -3.75
C LEU A 71 -2.57 -21.61 -2.41
N SER A 72 -2.03 -22.83 -2.47
CA SER A 72 -1.50 -23.56 -1.33
C SER A 72 0.02 -23.64 -1.36
N ALA A 73 0.63 -23.59 -0.18
CA ALA A 73 2.06 -23.78 -0.03
C ALA A 73 2.48 -25.19 -0.52
N PRO A 74 3.68 -25.33 -1.12
CA PRO A 74 4.27 -26.63 -1.37
C PRO A 74 4.60 -27.33 -0.05
N VAL A 75 4.62 -28.66 -0.07
CA VAL A 75 4.98 -29.48 1.08
C VAL A 75 6.48 -29.78 1.00
N ALA A 76 7.24 -29.35 2.00
CA ALA A 76 8.67 -29.63 2.11
C ALA A 76 8.91 -30.72 3.17
N LEU A 77 9.65 -31.77 2.84
CA LEU A 77 9.96 -32.90 3.71
C LEU A 77 11.47 -33.01 3.86
N VAL A 78 12.01 -32.99 5.09
CA VAL A 78 13.45 -33.17 5.31
C VAL A 78 13.78 -34.65 5.27
N ASP A 79 14.72 -35.01 4.40
CA ASP A 79 15.09 -36.40 4.19
C ASP A 79 16.41 -36.77 4.88
N SER A 80 17.28 -35.79 5.15
CA SER A 80 18.57 -36.01 5.82
C SER A 80 18.38 -36.29 7.33
N PRO A 81 19.06 -37.29 7.92
CA PRO A 81 18.84 -37.81 9.27
C PRO A 81 19.40 -36.92 10.40
N ASP A 82 19.47 -35.61 10.20
CA ASP A 82 19.83 -34.69 11.29
C ASP A 82 18.67 -34.68 12.30
N SER A 83 18.84 -35.48 13.37
CA SER A 83 17.90 -35.60 14.47
C SER A 83 17.84 -34.29 15.25
N HIS A 84 16.97 -33.39 14.81
CA HIS A 84 16.62 -32.19 15.55
C HIS A 84 15.41 -32.49 16.45
N PRO A 85 15.38 -32.02 17.72
CA PRO A 85 14.31 -32.35 18.68
C PRO A 85 12.90 -31.96 18.21
N ASP A 86 12.78 -30.92 17.38
CA ASP A 86 11.48 -30.46 16.83
C ASP A 86 11.12 -31.07 15.46
N PHE A 87 11.97 -31.94 14.88
CA PHE A 87 11.74 -32.57 13.56
C PHE A 87 11.35 -34.06 13.66
N LEU A 88 11.00 -34.52 14.86
CA LEU A 88 10.44 -35.84 15.09
C LEU A 88 9.00 -35.88 14.54
N ASP A 89 8.87 -36.38 13.31
CA ASP A 89 7.67 -36.54 12.45
C ASP A 89 7.49 -35.51 11.31
N ALA A 90 8.45 -35.53 10.38
CA ALA A 90 8.24 -35.51 8.92
C ALA A 90 7.16 -34.59 8.31
N CYS A 91 7.23 -33.28 8.58
CA CYS A 91 6.86 -32.27 7.57
C CYS A 91 7.40 -30.88 7.92
N LEU A 92 8.17 -30.26 7.02
CA LEU A 92 8.45 -28.81 7.02
C LEU A 92 7.25 -28.01 6.48
N CYS A 93 6.03 -28.57 6.61
CA CYS A 93 4.75 -27.86 6.54
C CYS A 93 4.76 -26.62 7.46
N VAL A 94 5.60 -26.67 8.48
CA VAL A 94 5.58 -25.85 9.67
C VAL A 94 6.18 -24.45 9.48
N LEU A 95 7.09 -24.21 8.52
CA LEU A 95 7.78 -22.91 8.44
C LEU A 95 7.14 -21.85 7.58
N VAL A 96 6.08 -22.23 6.87
CA VAL A 96 5.20 -21.31 6.15
C VAL A 96 3.76 -21.37 6.72
N SER A 97 3.55 -22.22 7.74
CA SER A 97 2.23 -22.48 8.33
C SER A 97 2.32 -22.88 9.80
N HIS A 98 3.24 -22.31 10.59
CA HIS A 98 3.39 -22.72 11.98
C HIS A 98 2.09 -22.51 12.78
N TYR A 99 1.19 -21.65 12.29
CA TYR A 99 -0.20 -21.52 12.76
C TYR A 99 -1.22 -21.19 11.66
N GLY A 100 -0.99 -21.63 10.40
CA GLY A 100 -1.92 -21.35 9.29
C GLY A 100 -1.99 -19.89 8.84
N THR A 101 -1.00 -19.06 9.20
CA THR A 101 -1.06 -17.59 9.06
C THR A 101 0.16 -16.94 8.38
N ASP A 102 1.11 -17.67 7.79
CA ASP A 102 2.36 -17.05 7.28
C ASP A 102 2.66 -17.31 5.78
N TYR A 103 1.84 -18.10 5.09
CA TYR A 103 1.98 -18.31 3.65
C TYR A 103 1.26 -17.25 2.85
N THR A 104 1.98 -16.66 1.89
CA THR A 104 1.35 -15.90 0.81
C THR A 104 1.55 -16.59 -0.54
N PRO A 105 0.49 -16.73 -1.35
CA PRO A 105 0.58 -17.12 -2.75
C PRO A 105 1.48 -16.23 -3.62
N ALA A 106 1.91 -15.07 -3.08
CA ALA A 106 2.90 -14.22 -3.72
C ALA A 106 4.31 -14.82 -3.74
N TYR A 107 4.64 -15.73 -2.82
CA TYR A 107 5.96 -16.34 -2.74
C TYR A 107 6.25 -17.22 -3.96
N THR A 108 7.44 -17.09 -4.52
CA THR A 108 7.96 -17.98 -5.57
C THR A 108 8.70 -19.15 -4.94
N ILE A 109 8.98 -20.21 -5.72
CA ILE A 109 9.82 -21.33 -5.26
C ILE A 109 11.17 -20.83 -4.73
N LYS A 110 11.77 -19.84 -5.42
CA LYS A 110 13.01 -19.18 -4.99
C LYS A 110 12.85 -18.49 -3.64
N THR A 111 11.76 -17.73 -3.44
CA THR A 111 11.48 -17.11 -2.14
C THR A 111 11.32 -18.15 -1.04
N ILE A 112 10.55 -19.21 -1.29
CA ILE A 112 10.32 -20.30 -0.33
C ILE A 112 11.67 -20.94 0.04
N ALA A 113 12.50 -21.29 -0.93
CA ALA A 113 13.81 -21.90 -0.69
C ALA A 113 14.74 -21.01 0.16
N ILE A 114 14.73 -19.69 -0.08
CA ILE A 114 15.50 -18.73 0.72
C ILE A 114 14.98 -18.67 2.16
N LEU A 115 13.66 -18.66 2.36
CA LEU A 115 13.05 -18.66 3.70
C LEU A 115 13.40 -19.94 4.46
N LEU A 116 13.31 -21.11 3.80
CA LEU A 116 13.69 -22.39 4.40
C LEU A 116 15.18 -22.43 4.79
N LEU A 117 16.06 -21.92 3.92
CA LEU A 117 17.49 -21.81 4.23
C LEU A 117 17.74 -20.92 5.45
N ALA A 118 17.09 -19.76 5.49
CA ALA A 118 17.25 -18.80 6.56
C ALA A 118 16.83 -19.37 7.91
N GLU A 119 15.71 -20.09 7.96
CA GLU A 119 15.25 -20.70 9.20
C GLU A 119 16.20 -21.79 9.70
N ILE A 120 16.55 -22.74 8.83
CA ILE A 120 17.46 -23.84 9.21
C ILE A 120 18.80 -23.26 9.69
N ALA A 121 19.26 -22.15 9.10
CA ALA A 121 20.43 -21.43 9.57
C ALA A 121 20.23 -20.71 10.92
N ALA A 122 19.04 -20.20 11.22
CA ALA A 122 18.73 -19.50 12.48
C ALA A 122 18.59 -20.46 13.66
N GLU A 123 17.87 -21.58 13.50
CA GLU A 123 17.72 -22.61 14.54
C GLU A 123 19.05 -23.29 14.86
N THR A 124 19.88 -23.52 13.83
CA THR A 124 21.25 -23.98 14.06
C THR A 124 22.04 -22.96 14.87
N ALA A 125 21.88 -21.65 14.68
CA ALA A 125 22.56 -20.66 15.52
C ALA A 125 22.08 -20.69 16.99
N ALA A 126 20.76 -20.79 17.24
CA ALA A 126 20.16 -20.75 18.58
C ALA A 126 20.51 -21.97 19.47
N SER A 127 20.60 -23.15 18.86
CA SER A 127 20.98 -24.42 19.52
C SER A 127 22.46 -24.49 19.97
N ALA A 128 23.27 -23.46 19.72
CA ALA A 128 24.66 -23.40 20.23
C ALA A 128 24.77 -23.31 21.77
N GLN A 129 23.65 -23.08 22.49
CA GLN A 129 23.61 -23.05 23.96
C GLN A 129 23.48 -24.43 24.63
N PHE A 130 23.16 -25.48 23.89
CA PHE A 130 23.19 -26.86 24.38
C PHE A 130 24.20 -27.67 23.57
N PRO A 131 25.14 -28.39 24.21
CA PRO A 131 26.13 -29.16 23.48
C PRO A 131 25.42 -30.28 22.72
N TRP A 132 25.39 -30.16 21.40
CA TRP A 132 24.99 -31.22 20.48
C TRP A 132 25.64 -32.52 20.95
N ARG A 133 24.83 -33.47 21.42
CA ARG A 133 25.33 -34.83 21.60
C ARG A 133 25.76 -35.29 20.22
N SER A 134 27.07 -35.46 20.05
CA SER A 134 27.68 -36.06 18.87
C SER A 134 27.08 -37.46 18.66
N TYR A 135 26.00 -37.52 17.90
CA TYR A 135 25.49 -38.77 17.37
C TYR A 135 26.58 -39.36 16.45
N PRO A 136 26.75 -40.69 16.47
CA PRO A 136 27.74 -41.34 15.64
C PRO A 136 27.44 -41.02 14.17
N ARG A 137 28.46 -40.54 13.44
CA ARG A 137 28.48 -40.41 11.98
C ARG A 137 28.15 -41.79 11.39
N GLY A 138 26.88 -42.05 11.12
CA GLY A 138 26.39 -43.41 10.96
C GLY A 138 25.22 -43.53 10.00
N LYS A 139 25.25 -42.74 8.92
CA LYS A 139 24.68 -42.97 7.57
C LYS A 139 24.60 -41.62 6.86
N THR A 140 25.41 -41.41 5.84
CA THR A 140 25.22 -40.31 4.89
C THR A 140 23.90 -40.53 4.18
N TYR A 141 23.02 -39.53 4.19
CA TYR A 141 21.82 -39.58 3.37
C TYR A 141 22.22 -39.56 1.89
N GLU A 142 21.68 -40.50 1.13
CA GLU A 142 21.89 -40.62 -0.31
C GLU A 142 20.57 -40.37 -1.04
N CYS A 143 20.59 -39.44 -1.98
CA CYS A 143 19.45 -39.18 -2.86
C CYS A 143 19.78 -39.66 -4.27
N HIS A 144 19.00 -40.60 -4.78
CA HIS A 144 19.18 -41.11 -6.15
C HIS A 144 18.64 -40.14 -7.23
N HIS A 145 17.80 -39.17 -6.86
CA HIS A 145 17.30 -38.16 -7.80
C HIS A 145 18.35 -37.06 -8.02
N CYS A 146 18.72 -36.33 -6.97
CA CYS A 146 19.69 -35.23 -7.11
C CYS A 146 21.16 -35.67 -7.00
N GLY A 147 21.44 -36.93 -6.64
CA GLY A 147 22.80 -37.48 -6.52
C GLY A 147 23.53 -37.11 -5.21
N LEU A 148 22.88 -36.42 -4.28
CA LEU A 148 23.48 -36.07 -2.98
C LEU A 148 23.96 -37.34 -2.25
N GLY A 149 25.18 -37.32 -1.71
CA GLY A 149 25.73 -38.41 -0.91
C GLY A 149 26.26 -39.62 -1.70
N THR A 150 25.99 -39.71 -3.00
CA THR A 150 26.48 -40.82 -3.85
C THR A 150 27.98 -40.66 -4.18
N SER A 151 28.67 -41.77 -4.47
CA SER A 151 30.10 -41.81 -4.81
C SER A 151 30.47 -41.05 -6.11
N ASP A 152 29.47 -40.62 -6.89
CA ASP A 152 29.61 -39.78 -8.09
C ASP A 152 29.54 -38.26 -7.81
N SER A 153 29.53 -37.86 -6.54
CA SER A 153 29.40 -36.45 -6.09
C SER A 153 30.49 -35.48 -6.58
N GLY A 154 31.59 -35.98 -7.17
CA GLY A 154 32.59 -35.17 -7.88
C GLY A 154 32.07 -34.46 -9.14
N HIS A 155 30.91 -34.88 -9.67
CA HIS A 155 30.24 -34.25 -10.83
C HIS A 155 29.07 -33.31 -10.46
N PHE A 156 28.72 -33.20 -9.17
CA PHE A 156 27.55 -32.48 -8.68
C PHE A 156 27.54 -30.98 -9.01
N GLU A 157 28.72 -30.36 -9.18
CA GLU A 157 28.86 -28.92 -9.50
C GLU A 157 29.03 -28.65 -11.01
N LEU A 158 29.39 -29.67 -11.81
CA LEU A 158 29.75 -29.54 -13.24
C LEU A 158 28.68 -30.09 -14.21
N ALA A 159 27.78 -30.96 -13.74
CA ALA A 159 26.71 -31.52 -14.59
C ALA A 159 25.52 -30.56 -14.80
N PHE A 160 25.38 -29.53 -13.96
CA PHE A 160 24.21 -28.62 -13.94
C PHE A 160 24.16 -27.67 -15.15
N THR A 161 25.30 -27.28 -15.73
CA THR A 161 25.37 -26.35 -16.87
C THR A 161 25.22 -27.02 -18.24
N ASN A 162 25.52 -28.33 -18.36
CA ASN A 162 25.58 -28.98 -19.67
C ASN A 162 24.26 -29.67 -20.09
N ARG A 163 23.49 -30.24 -19.14
CA ARG A 163 22.31 -31.06 -19.47
C ARG A 163 21.07 -30.25 -19.87
N TRP A 164 20.95 -29.00 -19.41
CA TRP A 164 19.82 -28.12 -19.77
C TRP A 164 19.95 -27.47 -21.16
N ASN A 165 21.16 -27.33 -21.70
CA ASN A 165 21.35 -26.88 -23.07
C ASN A 165 20.81 -27.90 -24.09
N GLU A 166 20.77 -29.19 -23.74
CA GLU A 166 20.30 -30.26 -24.62
C GLU A 166 18.76 -30.33 -24.71
N LEU A 167 18.04 -30.01 -23.63
CA LEU A 167 16.57 -30.07 -23.57
C LEU A 167 15.86 -28.83 -24.17
N TYR A 168 16.58 -27.74 -24.42
CA TYR A 168 16.04 -26.53 -25.08
C TYR A 168 16.70 -26.19 -26.42
N THR A 169 17.57 -27.05 -26.95
CA THR A 169 17.84 -27.04 -28.40
C THR A 169 16.54 -27.40 -29.12
N THR A 170 15.92 -26.38 -29.71
CA THR A 170 14.78 -26.53 -30.61
C THR A 170 15.07 -27.61 -31.65
N PRO A 171 14.10 -28.48 -32.01
CA PRO A 171 14.30 -29.41 -33.10
C PRO A 171 14.73 -28.62 -34.33
N THR A 172 15.86 -29.05 -34.88
CA THR A 172 16.56 -28.45 -36.00
C THR A 172 15.53 -28.04 -37.04
N ALA A 173 15.35 -26.72 -37.22
CA ALA A 173 14.52 -26.19 -38.28
C ALA A 173 15.01 -26.79 -39.59
N THR A 174 14.17 -27.61 -40.20
CA THR A 174 14.41 -28.24 -41.49
C THR A 174 14.79 -27.13 -42.47
N LYS A 175 16.00 -27.23 -43.02
CA LYS A 175 16.54 -26.32 -44.03
C LYS A 175 15.53 -26.15 -45.17
N THR A 176 14.76 -25.07 -45.11
CA THR A 176 14.07 -24.53 -46.28
C THR A 176 14.52 -23.10 -46.42
N SER A 177 15.61 -22.93 -47.15
CA SER A 177 16.17 -21.64 -47.53
C SER A 177 15.24 -20.94 -48.51
N ALA A 178 14.23 -20.24 -48.00
CA ALA A 178 13.60 -19.15 -48.72
C ALA A 178 14.40 -17.87 -48.44
N ILE A 179 15.18 -17.47 -49.44
CA ILE A 179 16.02 -16.28 -49.45
C ILE A 179 15.13 -15.03 -49.32
N LEU A 180 14.93 -14.54 -48.11
CA LEU A 180 14.60 -13.14 -47.89
C LEU A 180 15.90 -12.35 -47.97
N ARG A 181 16.09 -11.61 -49.07
CA ARG A 181 17.23 -10.71 -49.27
C ARG A 181 17.29 -9.71 -48.09
N PRO A 182 18.34 -9.71 -47.27
CA PRO A 182 18.51 -8.67 -46.27
C PRO A 182 18.88 -7.37 -46.99
N SER A 183 17.98 -6.41 -46.95
CA SER A 183 18.24 -5.03 -47.34
C SER A 183 19.43 -4.51 -46.53
N ARG A 184 20.57 -4.32 -47.19
CA ARG A 184 21.80 -3.62 -46.74
C ARG A 184 21.90 -3.36 -45.22
N LEU A 185 22.28 -4.38 -44.45
CA LEU A 185 22.77 -4.17 -43.09
C LEU A 185 24.08 -3.38 -43.17
N LYS A 186 24.11 -2.20 -42.57
CA LYS A 186 25.35 -1.44 -42.32
C LYS A 186 26.30 -2.31 -41.49
N ALA A 187 27.61 -2.09 -41.66
CA ALA A 187 28.70 -2.87 -41.07
C ALA A 187 28.45 -3.32 -39.61
N PRO A 188 28.93 -4.51 -39.21
CA PRO A 188 28.72 -5.03 -37.86
C PRO A 188 29.24 -4.05 -36.80
N ALA A 189 28.49 -3.91 -35.71
CA ALA A 189 28.87 -3.13 -34.54
C ALA A 189 30.29 -3.51 -34.10
N LYS A 190 31.23 -2.56 -34.11
CA LYS A 190 32.65 -2.83 -33.80
C LYS A 190 32.91 -2.87 -32.31
N THR A 191 32.04 -2.24 -31.52
CA THR A 191 32.10 -2.19 -30.06
C THR A 191 30.72 -2.38 -29.45
N ILE A 192 30.66 -2.75 -28.17
CA ILE A 192 29.39 -2.83 -27.42
C ILE A 192 28.64 -1.48 -27.44
N HIS A 193 29.36 -0.37 -27.58
CA HIS A 193 28.79 0.98 -27.70
C HIS A 193 28.01 1.21 -29.00
N ASP A 194 28.23 0.39 -30.03
CA ASP A 194 27.56 0.49 -31.32
C ASP A 194 26.32 -0.42 -31.42
N LEU A 195 26.08 -1.27 -30.40
CA LEU A 195 24.90 -2.13 -30.39
C LEU A 195 23.61 -1.32 -30.43
N ALA A 196 22.65 -1.77 -31.22
CA ALA A 196 21.33 -1.18 -31.30
C ALA A 196 20.59 -1.27 -29.95
N VAL A 197 19.71 -0.31 -29.66
CA VAL A 197 19.01 -0.25 -28.36
C VAL A 197 18.16 -1.49 -28.13
N GLU A 198 17.59 -2.04 -29.19
CA GLU A 198 16.77 -3.25 -29.20
C GLU A 198 17.56 -4.47 -28.70
N ILE A 199 18.83 -4.60 -29.12
CA ILE A 199 19.72 -5.68 -28.65
C ILE A 199 20.06 -5.48 -27.17
N LEU A 200 20.35 -4.24 -26.76
CA LEU A 200 20.61 -3.96 -25.35
C LEU A 200 19.39 -4.22 -24.47
N LEU A 201 18.17 -3.91 -24.94
CA LEU A 201 16.94 -4.23 -24.22
C LEU A 201 16.72 -5.74 -24.10
N LEU A 202 17.04 -6.52 -25.14
CA LEU A 202 17.03 -7.98 -25.06
C LEU A 202 18.00 -8.49 -23.99
N VAL A 203 19.24 -7.97 -23.96
CA VAL A 203 20.21 -8.31 -22.90
C VAL A 203 19.66 -7.95 -21.51
N LEU A 204 19.16 -6.72 -21.34
CA LEU A 204 18.62 -6.26 -20.07
C LEU A 204 17.43 -7.13 -19.62
N ASN A 205 16.59 -7.61 -20.55
CA ASN A 205 15.46 -8.49 -20.23
C ASN A 205 15.88 -9.85 -19.66
N HIS A 206 17.13 -10.28 -19.84
CA HIS A 206 17.67 -11.52 -19.29
C HIS A 206 18.54 -11.33 -18.04
N LEU A 207 18.86 -10.10 -17.65
CA LEU A 207 19.64 -9.83 -16.44
C LEU A 207 18.74 -9.75 -15.20
N PRO A 208 19.17 -10.24 -14.02
CA PRO A 208 18.51 -9.95 -12.74
C PRO A 208 18.45 -8.44 -12.46
N VAL A 209 17.52 -8.01 -11.60
CA VAL A 209 17.34 -6.58 -11.28
C VAL A 209 18.61 -5.98 -10.68
N GLU A 210 19.28 -6.71 -9.80
CA GLU A 210 20.54 -6.29 -9.16
C GLU A 210 21.63 -6.03 -10.21
N ASP A 211 21.69 -6.89 -11.23
CA ASP A 211 22.68 -6.76 -12.29
C ASP A 211 22.33 -5.64 -13.26
N ILE A 212 21.05 -5.37 -13.53
CA ILE A 212 20.63 -4.18 -14.26
C ILE A 212 21.06 -2.91 -13.52
N LEU A 213 20.91 -2.88 -12.18
CA LEU A 213 21.33 -1.74 -11.37
C LEU A 213 22.85 -1.56 -11.38
N ARG A 214 23.61 -2.64 -11.19
CA ARG A 214 25.08 -2.63 -11.30
C ARG A 214 25.53 -2.19 -12.70
N PHE A 215 24.89 -2.69 -13.74
CA PHE A 215 25.22 -2.38 -15.13
C PHE A 215 24.88 -0.93 -15.47
N SER A 216 23.76 -0.41 -14.97
CA SER A 216 23.39 1.01 -15.08
C SER A 216 24.41 1.90 -14.40
N LYS A 217 24.92 1.51 -13.22
CA LYS A 217 25.98 2.23 -12.50
C LYS A 217 27.31 2.20 -13.26
N ALA A 218 27.66 1.07 -13.88
CA ALA A 218 28.90 0.91 -14.62
C ALA A 218 28.87 1.61 -16.00
N TRP A 219 27.70 1.69 -16.65
CA TRP A 219 27.58 2.24 -18.00
C TRP A 219 26.36 3.15 -18.16
N GLY A 220 26.61 4.47 -18.22
CA GLY A 220 25.55 5.48 -18.32
C GLY A 220 24.66 5.42 -19.57
N ARG A 221 25.01 4.64 -20.62
CA ARG A 221 24.09 4.34 -21.72
C ARG A 221 22.98 3.38 -21.27
N ILE A 222 23.34 2.36 -20.48
CA ILE A 222 22.39 1.41 -19.91
C ILE A 222 21.49 2.10 -18.89
N ALA A 223 22.03 3.00 -18.05
CA ALA A 223 21.19 3.80 -17.14
C ALA A 223 20.09 4.55 -17.92
N ARG A 224 20.46 5.25 -18.99
CA ARG A 224 19.51 5.96 -19.86
C ARG A 224 18.51 5.04 -20.55
N ILE A 225 18.93 3.85 -20.99
CA ILE A 225 18.04 2.86 -21.60
C ILE A 225 17.05 2.30 -20.56
N ASN A 226 17.55 1.94 -19.37
CA ASN A 226 16.75 1.43 -18.27
C ASN A 226 15.68 2.44 -17.84
N GLU A 227 16.05 3.72 -17.68
CA GLU A 227 15.13 4.82 -17.39
C GLU A 227 14.14 5.04 -18.54
N LYS A 228 14.63 5.25 -19.76
CA LYS A 228 13.78 5.57 -20.92
C LYS A 228 12.77 4.46 -21.25
N HIS A 229 13.17 3.20 -21.11
CA HIS A 229 12.33 2.04 -21.43
C HIS A 229 11.70 1.40 -20.20
N MET A 230 11.91 1.96 -19.01
CA MET A 230 11.29 1.52 -17.76
C MET A 230 11.49 0.00 -17.52
N VAL A 231 12.70 -0.53 -17.77
CA VAL A 231 12.94 -1.98 -17.83
C VAL A 231 12.59 -2.66 -16.51
N ILE A 232 13.14 -2.16 -15.40
CA ILE A 232 12.84 -2.69 -14.05
C ILE A 232 11.33 -2.56 -13.75
N ARG A 233 10.75 -1.38 -13.98
CA ARG A 233 9.33 -1.13 -13.71
C ARG A 233 8.41 -2.07 -14.51
N ASN A 234 8.71 -2.33 -15.78
CA ASN A 234 7.92 -3.25 -16.60
C ASN A 234 7.91 -4.68 -16.04
N ARG A 235 8.91 -5.08 -15.26
CA ARG A 235 8.97 -6.39 -14.59
C ARG A 235 8.18 -6.42 -13.29
N GLU A 236 8.11 -5.28 -12.59
CA GLU A 236 7.32 -5.14 -11.36
C GLU A 236 5.81 -5.11 -11.63
N LEU A 237 5.40 -4.65 -12.82
CA LEU A 237 4.00 -4.57 -13.25
C LEU A 237 3.42 -5.93 -13.66
N GLN A 238 3.30 -6.82 -12.67
CA GLN A 238 2.79 -8.17 -12.83
C GLN A 238 1.82 -8.56 -11.72
N CYS A 239 0.93 -9.50 -12.01
CA CYS A 239 0.05 -10.07 -11.00
C CYS A 239 0.87 -10.78 -9.90
N PHE A 240 0.62 -10.50 -8.62
CA PHE A 240 1.38 -11.14 -7.56
C PHE A 240 1.14 -12.66 -7.45
N ILE A 241 -0.03 -13.14 -7.90
CA ILE A 241 -0.43 -14.56 -7.94
C ILE A 241 0.05 -15.25 -9.22
N THR A 242 -0.31 -14.75 -10.40
CA THR A 242 0.02 -15.46 -11.65
C THR A 242 1.38 -15.09 -12.20
N LYS A 243 2.03 -14.04 -11.69
CA LYS A 243 3.27 -13.42 -12.22
C LYS A 243 3.17 -13.07 -13.72
N GLU A 244 1.96 -12.87 -14.22
CA GLU A 244 1.74 -12.38 -15.58
C GLU A 244 1.81 -10.86 -15.61
N GLY A 245 2.57 -10.32 -16.57
CA GLY A 245 2.72 -8.87 -16.73
C GLY A 245 1.49 -8.19 -17.34
N TYR A 246 1.38 -6.88 -17.17
CA TYR A 246 0.26 -6.06 -17.67
C TYR A 246 0.01 -6.15 -19.18
N LYS A 247 1.02 -6.51 -19.97
CA LYS A 247 0.89 -6.70 -21.42
C LYS A 247 0.03 -7.92 -21.77
N GLN A 248 0.12 -8.97 -20.95
CA GLN A 248 -0.48 -10.28 -21.19
C GLN A 248 -1.81 -10.44 -20.45
N SER A 249 -1.95 -9.78 -19.29
CA SER A 249 -3.07 -9.99 -18.38
C SER A 249 -3.71 -8.66 -17.99
N PRO A 250 -5.05 -8.58 -17.90
CA PRO A 250 -5.73 -7.41 -17.35
C PRO A 250 -5.43 -7.32 -15.85
N LEU A 251 -4.59 -6.36 -15.46
CA LEU A 251 -4.24 -6.07 -14.07
C LEU A 251 -5.09 -4.96 -13.44
N GLY A 252 -5.32 -5.11 -12.16
CA GLY A 252 -6.02 -4.16 -11.30
C GLY A 252 -5.62 -4.36 -9.84
N ILE A 253 -6.38 -3.78 -8.93
CA ILE A 253 -6.22 -3.93 -7.48
C ILE A 253 -7.51 -4.46 -6.87
N GLY A 254 -7.40 -5.17 -5.75
CA GLY A 254 -8.58 -5.49 -4.97
C GLY A 254 -9.00 -4.31 -4.08
N LEU A 255 -10.31 -4.15 -3.92
CA LEU A 255 -10.92 -3.16 -3.03
C LEU A 255 -11.77 -3.85 -1.98
N GLN A 256 -11.73 -3.30 -0.76
CA GLN A 256 -12.65 -3.66 0.31
C GLN A 256 -13.17 -2.43 1.02
N PHE A 257 -14.47 -2.43 1.31
CA PHE A 257 -15.17 -1.33 1.96
C PHE A 257 -15.81 -1.81 3.27
N ARG A 258 -15.57 -1.10 4.38
CA ARG A 258 -16.38 -1.28 5.59
C ARG A 258 -17.70 -0.51 5.45
N ILE A 259 -18.78 -1.11 5.94
CA ILE A 259 -20.12 -0.49 6.06
C ILE A 259 -20.44 -0.49 7.56
N PRO A 260 -21.01 0.58 8.17
CA PRO A 260 -21.67 1.73 7.55
C PRO A 260 -20.79 2.96 7.29
N ARG A 261 -19.62 3.05 7.94
CA ARG A 261 -18.62 4.06 7.59
C ARG A 261 -17.83 3.49 6.43
N LEU A 262 -18.11 3.95 5.21
CA LEU A 262 -17.31 3.71 4.01
C LEU A 262 -15.89 4.17 4.27
N SER A 263 -15.12 3.31 4.93
CA SER A 263 -13.69 3.38 5.03
C SER A 263 -13.15 2.29 4.14
N PHE A 264 -12.41 2.72 3.14
CA PHE A 264 -11.59 1.85 2.34
C PHE A 264 -10.66 1.08 3.28
N LEU A 265 -10.67 -0.25 3.25
CA LEU A 265 -9.63 -1.05 3.89
C LEU A 265 -8.45 -1.19 2.94
N GLN A 266 -7.25 -1.16 3.50
CA GLN A 266 -6.00 -0.96 2.77
C GLN A 266 -5.92 -1.89 1.55
N PRO A 267 -5.96 -1.39 0.32
CA PRO A 267 -5.36 -2.13 -0.77
C PRO A 267 -3.86 -2.12 -0.48
N GLY A 268 -3.19 -3.25 -0.51
CA GLY A 268 -1.73 -3.23 -0.61
C GLY A 268 -1.25 -2.68 -1.97
N PHE A 269 -2.18 -2.15 -2.80
CA PHE A 269 -2.05 -1.76 -4.21
C PHE A 269 -1.24 -2.81 -4.99
N GLU A 270 -1.33 -4.08 -4.57
CA GLU A 270 -0.68 -5.15 -5.27
C GLU A 270 -1.51 -5.47 -6.50
N LEU A 271 -0.82 -5.54 -7.64
CA LEU A 271 -1.47 -5.86 -8.88
C LEU A 271 -1.96 -7.31 -8.83
N ILE A 272 -3.26 -7.48 -9.06
CA ILE A 272 -3.90 -8.78 -9.22
C ILE A 272 -4.57 -8.82 -10.59
N SER A 273 -4.40 -9.92 -11.32
CA SER A 273 -5.06 -10.11 -12.60
C SER A 273 -6.54 -10.42 -12.40
N TYR A 274 -7.35 -10.09 -13.40
CA TYR A 274 -8.76 -10.49 -13.42
C TYR A 274 -8.91 -12.01 -13.25
N ALA A 275 -8.07 -12.81 -13.93
CA ALA A 275 -8.11 -14.27 -13.82
C ALA A 275 -7.78 -14.76 -12.40
N ALA A 276 -6.79 -14.16 -11.73
CA ALA A 276 -6.50 -14.51 -10.34
C ALA A 276 -7.65 -14.14 -9.39
N PHE A 277 -8.27 -12.98 -9.61
CA PHE A 277 -9.37 -12.54 -8.79
C PHE A 277 -10.65 -13.36 -9.07
N VAL A 278 -11.10 -13.44 -10.31
CA VAL A 278 -12.38 -14.07 -10.66
C VAL A 278 -12.26 -15.58 -10.77
N ASP A 279 -11.34 -16.08 -11.59
CA ASP A 279 -11.28 -17.50 -11.94
C ASP A 279 -10.63 -18.34 -10.83
N LEU A 280 -9.61 -17.80 -10.17
CA LEU A 280 -8.91 -18.48 -9.04
C LEU A 280 -9.48 -18.10 -7.66
N GLY A 281 -10.44 -17.18 -7.60
CA GLY A 281 -11.12 -16.80 -6.35
C GLY A 281 -10.22 -16.13 -5.31
N VAL A 282 -9.10 -15.53 -5.70
CA VAL A 282 -8.16 -14.90 -4.74
C VAL A 282 -8.77 -13.63 -4.16
N ARG A 283 -8.92 -13.59 -2.84
CA ARG A 283 -9.52 -12.45 -2.10
C ARG A 283 -8.58 -11.82 -1.06
N GLN A 284 -7.40 -12.38 -0.83
CA GLN A 284 -6.46 -11.89 0.18
C GLN A 284 -5.34 -11.05 -0.46
N SER A 285 -4.93 -9.98 0.24
CA SER A 285 -3.74 -9.20 -0.14
C SER A 285 -2.45 -9.93 0.29
N ILE A 286 -1.28 -9.39 -0.08
CA ILE A 286 0.01 -9.96 0.36
C ILE A 286 0.25 -9.69 1.86
N TYR A 287 -0.46 -8.73 2.47
CA TYR A 287 -0.23 -8.31 3.85
C TYR A 287 -1.31 -8.79 4.84
N ASP A 288 -2.42 -9.37 4.36
CA ASP A 288 -3.58 -9.78 5.19
C ASP A 288 -3.46 -11.19 5.80
N HIS A 289 -2.31 -11.56 6.36
CA HIS A 289 -2.11 -12.93 6.89
C HIS A 289 -2.38 -13.11 8.40
N GLY A 290 -2.94 -12.11 9.09
CA GLY A 290 -3.16 -12.19 10.55
C GLY A 290 -4.62 -12.40 10.96
N PHE A 291 -4.92 -13.54 11.60
CA PHE A 291 -5.97 -13.88 12.60
C PHE A 291 -7.43 -13.38 12.47
N ASP A 292 -7.79 -12.57 11.48
CA ASP A 292 -9.07 -11.86 11.44
C ASP A 292 -9.87 -12.13 10.15
N HIS A 293 -9.91 -13.40 9.72
CA HIS A 293 -10.86 -13.84 8.68
C HIS A 293 -12.32 -13.51 9.07
N ASP A 294 -12.61 -13.51 10.38
CA ASP A 294 -13.92 -13.15 10.92
C ASP A 294 -14.24 -11.64 10.86
N LEU A 295 -13.27 -10.76 10.60
CA LEU A 295 -13.50 -9.30 10.44
C LEU A 295 -13.74 -8.86 8.99
N GLY A 296 -13.76 -9.79 8.02
CA GLY A 296 -14.18 -9.50 6.65
C GLY A 296 -13.24 -8.56 5.89
N ASN A 297 -11.93 -8.76 6.00
CA ASN A 297 -10.90 -7.99 5.28
C ASN A 297 -10.70 -8.44 3.82
N ASP A 298 -11.38 -9.49 3.38
CA ASP A 298 -11.31 -10.00 2.00
C ASP A 298 -11.66 -8.93 0.95
N MET A 299 -10.84 -8.83 -0.10
CA MET A 299 -11.05 -8.00 -1.29
C MET A 299 -12.36 -8.41 -1.97
N ARG A 300 -13.38 -7.54 -2.00
CA ARG A 300 -14.68 -7.87 -2.62
C ARG A 300 -14.82 -7.42 -4.06
N TYR A 301 -14.06 -6.41 -4.46
CA TYR A 301 -14.15 -5.83 -5.79
C TYR A 301 -12.78 -5.78 -6.44
N TRP A 302 -12.73 -5.85 -7.77
CA TRP A 302 -11.50 -5.74 -8.54
C TRP A 302 -11.55 -4.48 -9.41
N LEU A 303 -10.74 -3.48 -9.06
CA LEU A 303 -10.66 -2.22 -9.79
C LEU A 303 -9.48 -2.26 -10.77
N PRO A 304 -9.71 -2.27 -12.09
CA PRO A 304 -8.65 -2.20 -13.06
C PRO A 304 -7.92 -0.85 -12.99
N LEU A 305 -6.61 -0.88 -13.25
CA LEU A 305 -5.78 0.33 -13.26
C LEU A 305 -5.35 0.71 -14.68
N PRO A 306 -5.30 2.00 -15.05
CA PRO A 306 -4.69 2.46 -16.30
C PRO A 306 -3.17 2.37 -16.23
N LEU A 307 -2.59 1.24 -16.63
CA LEU A 307 -1.12 1.03 -16.60
C LEU A 307 -0.44 1.42 -17.92
N ALA A 308 -1.14 1.35 -19.03
CA ALA A 308 -0.66 1.69 -20.37
C ALA A 308 -1.88 1.99 -21.25
N VAL A 309 -1.71 2.69 -22.37
CA VAL A 309 -2.84 2.95 -23.28
C VAL A 309 -3.45 1.64 -23.74
N GLU A 310 -2.63 0.70 -24.21
CA GLU A 310 -3.09 -0.60 -24.73
C GLU A 310 -3.66 -1.50 -23.62
N HIS A 311 -3.27 -1.27 -22.37
CA HIS A 311 -3.83 -1.98 -21.22
C HIS A 311 -5.16 -1.38 -20.79
N TRP A 312 -5.26 -0.04 -20.72
CA TRP A 312 -6.48 0.68 -20.39
C TRP A 312 -7.59 0.40 -21.40
N ASP A 313 -7.28 0.36 -22.69
CA ASP A 313 -8.26 0.00 -23.73
C ASP A 313 -8.91 -1.36 -23.52
N LYS A 314 -8.20 -2.30 -22.87
CA LYS A 314 -8.74 -3.63 -22.54
C LYS A 314 -9.61 -3.62 -21.29
N VAL A 315 -9.40 -2.68 -20.36
CA VAL A 315 -9.98 -2.72 -19.00
C VAL A 315 -10.91 -1.55 -18.64
N LYS A 316 -10.97 -0.49 -19.46
CA LYS A 316 -11.72 0.74 -19.17
C LYS A 316 -13.21 0.53 -18.95
N ASP A 317 -13.80 -0.42 -19.67
CA ASP A 317 -15.23 -0.74 -19.52
C ASP A 317 -15.50 -1.42 -18.18
N TYR A 318 -14.62 -2.32 -17.74
CA TYR A 318 -14.71 -2.94 -16.41
C TYR A 318 -14.57 -1.90 -15.29
N ALA A 319 -13.66 -0.93 -15.44
CA ALA A 319 -13.48 0.14 -14.46
C ALA A 319 -14.75 1.01 -14.36
N SER A 320 -15.29 1.43 -15.51
CA SER A 320 -16.51 2.24 -15.57
C SER A 320 -17.70 1.51 -14.95
N GLN A 321 -17.94 0.25 -15.35
CA GLN A 321 -19.04 -0.56 -14.82
C GLN A 321 -18.93 -0.78 -13.32
N LEU A 322 -17.72 -1.05 -12.80
CA LEU A 322 -17.53 -1.22 -11.37
C LEU A 322 -17.81 0.07 -10.61
N LEU A 323 -17.28 1.21 -11.06
CA LEU A 323 -17.46 2.48 -10.36
C LEU A 323 -18.93 2.92 -10.36
N ASP A 324 -19.65 2.70 -11.46
CA ASP A 324 -21.09 2.95 -11.54
C ASP A 324 -21.89 1.97 -10.66
N TYR A 325 -21.49 0.69 -10.60
CA TYR A 325 -22.07 -0.27 -9.67
C TYR A 325 -21.86 0.13 -8.20
N LEU A 326 -20.64 0.54 -7.85
CA LEU A 326 -20.30 0.98 -6.50
C LEU A 326 -21.04 2.25 -6.11
N SER A 327 -21.26 3.18 -7.06
CA SER A 327 -22.01 4.41 -6.77
C SER A 327 -23.46 4.13 -6.38
N VAL A 328 -24.07 3.08 -6.94
CA VAL A 328 -25.43 2.63 -6.59
C VAL A 328 -25.46 1.80 -5.30
N LYS A 329 -24.46 0.94 -5.08
CA LYS A 329 -24.43 0.00 -3.93
C LYS A 329 -23.92 0.59 -2.63
N LEU A 330 -23.28 1.76 -2.69
CA LEU A 330 -22.76 2.45 -1.52
C LEU A 330 -23.53 3.74 -1.15
N PRO A 331 -24.89 3.75 -1.15
CA PRO A 331 -25.66 5.00 -1.04
C PRO A 331 -25.65 5.60 0.37
N GLY A 332 -25.31 4.82 1.41
CA GLY A 332 -25.36 5.28 2.82
C GLY A 332 -24.24 6.23 3.25
N ALA A 333 -23.19 6.42 2.45
CA ALA A 333 -22.04 7.27 2.81
C ALA A 333 -21.55 8.18 1.67
N LEU A 334 -22.24 8.20 0.52
CA LEU A 334 -22.07 9.17 -0.55
C LEU A 334 -23.16 10.25 -0.41
N THR A 335 -23.08 11.07 0.64
CA THR A 335 -24.11 12.09 0.97
C THR A 335 -24.05 13.34 0.09
N MET A 336 -23.37 13.32 -1.06
CA MET A 336 -23.18 14.51 -1.90
C MET A 336 -24.40 14.81 -2.79
N PRO A 337 -24.64 16.09 -3.14
CA PRO A 337 -25.41 16.46 -4.33
C PRO A 337 -24.63 16.27 -5.64
N MET A 338 -23.32 15.92 -5.59
CA MET A 338 -22.71 15.17 -6.69
C MET A 338 -23.46 13.85 -6.79
N ARG A 339 -24.38 13.77 -7.77
CA ARG A 339 -25.15 12.57 -8.14
C ARG A 339 -24.28 11.33 -7.93
N LEU A 340 -24.83 10.29 -7.29
CA LEU A 340 -24.26 8.96 -7.08
C LEU A 340 -23.55 8.41 -8.33
N ASN A 341 -22.32 8.84 -8.58
CA ASN A 341 -21.58 8.56 -9.79
C ASN A 341 -20.13 8.16 -9.46
N SER A 342 -19.43 7.69 -10.48
CA SER A 342 -18.04 7.24 -10.39
C SER A 342 -17.10 8.24 -9.70
N MET A 343 -17.33 9.56 -9.81
CA MET A 343 -16.49 10.57 -9.14
C MET A 343 -16.63 10.55 -7.62
N GLY A 344 -17.84 10.32 -7.08
CA GLY A 344 -18.04 10.25 -5.63
C GLY A 344 -17.31 9.05 -5.01
N VAL A 345 -17.28 7.92 -5.74
CA VAL A 345 -16.52 6.73 -5.34
C VAL A 345 -15.02 7.03 -5.32
N LEU A 346 -14.48 7.63 -6.39
CA LEU A 346 -13.07 8.03 -6.45
C LEU A 346 -12.70 9.05 -5.38
N ALA A 347 -13.57 10.04 -5.11
CA ALA A 347 -13.37 11.02 -4.06
C ALA A 347 -13.26 10.37 -2.68
N THR A 348 -14.08 9.36 -2.41
CA THR A 348 -14.03 8.59 -1.17
C THR A 348 -12.73 7.79 -1.07
N LEU A 349 -12.36 7.05 -2.13
CA LEU A 349 -11.13 6.25 -2.18
C LEU A 349 -9.88 7.12 -1.98
N MET A 350 -9.80 8.26 -2.69
CA MET A 350 -8.67 9.18 -2.58
C MET A 350 -8.61 9.81 -1.18
N SER A 351 -9.74 10.28 -0.65
CA SER A 351 -9.80 10.87 0.68
C SER A 351 -9.34 9.90 1.76
N ASP A 352 -9.83 8.66 1.73
CA ASP A 352 -9.44 7.65 2.72
C ASP A 352 -7.96 7.28 2.60
N THR A 353 -7.43 7.22 1.37
CA THR A 353 -6.00 7.00 1.14
C THR A 353 -5.15 8.14 1.73
N ILE A 354 -5.61 9.39 1.61
CA ILE A 354 -4.96 10.56 2.23
C ILE A 354 -5.02 10.46 3.76
N PHE A 355 -6.18 10.15 4.33
CA PHE A 355 -6.33 10.03 5.78
C PHE A 355 -5.36 9.00 6.33
N LYS A 356 -5.27 7.82 5.70
CA LYS A 356 -4.31 6.77 6.07
C LYS A 356 -2.87 7.22 5.96
N LEU A 357 -2.48 7.85 4.85
CA LEU A 357 -1.14 8.40 4.68
C LEU A 357 -0.76 9.38 5.82
N ILE A 358 -1.73 10.12 6.33
CA ILE A 358 -1.53 11.06 7.45
C ILE A 358 -1.58 10.37 8.83
N THR A 359 -2.37 9.30 9.00
CA THR A 359 -2.55 8.58 10.27
C THR A 359 -1.58 7.43 10.52
N ASP A 360 -1.23 6.63 9.50
CA ASP A 360 -0.38 5.43 9.60
C ASP A 360 1.07 5.75 10.00
N VAL A 361 1.43 7.02 9.96
CA VAL A 361 2.70 7.54 10.49
C VAL A 361 2.70 7.61 12.02
N HIS A 362 1.52 7.68 12.66
CA HIS A 362 1.37 7.78 14.11
C HIS A 362 1.16 6.43 14.79
N THR A 363 0.92 5.35 14.03
CA THR A 363 0.56 4.02 14.56
C THR A 363 1.71 3.01 14.61
N VAL A 364 2.97 3.40 14.35
CA VAL A 364 4.12 2.66 14.89
C VAL A 364 4.17 2.91 16.40
N ARG A 365 3.22 2.29 17.09
CA ARG A 365 2.96 2.46 18.51
C ARG A 365 3.90 1.52 19.25
N ARG A 366 4.62 2.11 20.21
CA ARG A 366 5.25 1.45 21.35
C ARG A 366 4.47 0.19 21.74
N VAL A 367 5.00 -0.97 21.40
CA VAL A 367 4.72 -2.18 22.17
C VAL A 367 5.43 -1.93 23.50
N ALA A 368 4.66 -1.58 24.53
CA ALA A 368 5.20 -1.69 25.88
C ALA A 368 5.47 -3.18 26.12
N PRO A 369 6.69 -3.58 26.54
CA PRO A 369 6.94 -4.96 26.91
C PRO A 369 5.98 -5.30 28.04
N ARG A 370 5.12 -6.31 27.83
CA ARG A 370 4.15 -6.70 28.84
C ARG A 370 4.76 -7.62 29.90
N ASP A 371 5.96 -8.16 29.67
CA ASP A 371 6.65 -9.05 30.61
C ASP A 371 8.16 -8.82 30.64
N ALA A 372 8.75 -8.88 31.83
CA ALA A 372 10.17 -8.61 32.10
C ALA A 372 11.14 -9.73 31.65
N ASN A 373 10.64 -10.77 30.95
CA ASN A 373 11.41 -11.95 30.55
C ASN A 373 11.48 -12.19 29.04
N ASP A 374 10.89 -11.33 28.21
CA ASP A 374 11.04 -11.44 26.76
C ASP A 374 12.36 -10.81 26.33
N TYR A 375 13.32 -11.66 25.95
CA TYR A 375 14.57 -11.23 25.33
C TYR A 375 14.26 -10.36 24.10
N PRO A 376 14.99 -9.25 23.88
CA PRO A 376 14.72 -8.37 22.76
C PRO A 376 15.03 -9.11 21.46
N ARG A 377 13.99 -9.58 20.76
CA ARG A 377 14.10 -9.90 19.35
C ARG A 377 14.61 -8.66 18.65
N LEU A 378 15.73 -8.82 17.95
CA LEU A 378 16.33 -7.83 17.08
C LEU A 378 15.39 -7.59 15.89
N GLU A 379 14.25 -6.95 16.12
CA GLU A 379 13.47 -6.38 15.03
C GLU A 379 14.39 -5.39 14.34
N HIS A 380 14.61 -5.60 13.03
CA HIS A 380 15.27 -4.65 12.15
C HIS A 380 14.42 -3.37 12.03
N GLN A 381 14.36 -2.62 13.12
CA GLN A 381 13.84 -1.27 13.23
C GLN A 381 14.88 -0.35 12.60
N THR A 382 14.79 -0.16 11.29
CA THR A 382 15.35 1.02 10.59
C THR A 382 14.86 1.16 9.14
N ALA A 383 14.24 0.13 8.53
CA ALA A 383 13.83 0.20 7.11
C ALA A 383 12.35 0.55 6.84
N SER A 384 11.44 0.48 7.81
CA SER A 384 9.98 0.36 7.52
C SER A 384 9.11 1.62 7.79
N LEU A 385 9.64 2.82 7.61
CA LEU A 385 8.81 4.06 7.60
C LEU A 385 8.66 4.67 6.20
N LEU A 386 9.51 4.27 5.24
CA LEU A 386 9.49 4.78 3.86
C LEU A 386 8.51 4.01 2.98
N HIS A 387 8.50 2.68 3.07
CA HIS A 387 7.65 1.79 2.26
C HIS A 387 6.14 2.06 2.38
N PRO A 388 5.55 2.29 3.57
CA PRO A 388 4.12 2.59 3.68
C PRO A 388 3.73 3.92 3.02
N SER A 389 4.59 4.95 3.13
CA SER A 389 4.32 6.26 2.54
C SER A 389 4.51 6.27 1.02
N GLU A 390 5.48 5.53 0.50
CA GLU A 390 5.69 5.39 -0.95
C GLU A 390 4.52 4.67 -1.61
N LYS A 391 4.08 3.54 -1.04
CA LYS A 391 2.92 2.80 -1.54
C LYS A 391 1.66 3.66 -1.54
N ALA A 392 1.37 4.36 -0.45
CA ALA A 392 0.21 5.25 -0.37
C ALA A 392 0.28 6.42 -1.39
N ILE A 393 1.47 6.90 -1.74
CA ILE A 393 1.64 7.86 -2.83
C ILE A 393 1.30 7.21 -4.17
N GLN A 394 1.84 6.03 -4.46
CA GLN A 394 1.54 5.29 -5.70
C GLN A 394 0.03 4.99 -5.83
N SER A 395 -0.63 4.68 -4.71
CA SER A 395 -2.07 4.51 -4.60
C SER A 395 -2.85 5.73 -5.08
N LEU A 396 -2.47 6.91 -4.59
CA LEU A 396 -3.11 8.17 -4.95
C LEU A 396 -2.92 8.49 -6.43
N PHE A 397 -1.72 8.25 -6.97
CA PHE A 397 -1.45 8.44 -8.40
C PHE A 397 -2.26 7.48 -9.27
N SER A 398 -2.44 6.23 -8.84
CA SER A 398 -3.27 5.26 -9.55
C SER A 398 -4.74 5.70 -9.61
N LEU A 399 -5.30 6.17 -8.49
CA LEU A 399 -6.66 6.71 -8.43
C LEU A 399 -6.82 8.00 -9.23
N PHE A 400 -5.82 8.89 -9.16
CA PHE A 400 -5.77 10.11 -9.97
C PHE A 400 -5.69 9.79 -11.47
N HIS A 401 -4.96 8.74 -11.86
CA HIS A 401 -4.87 8.33 -13.26
C HIS A 401 -6.22 7.81 -13.78
N ILE A 402 -6.96 7.02 -12.99
CA ILE A 402 -8.34 6.64 -13.32
C ILE A 402 -9.21 7.88 -13.50
N LEU A 403 -9.14 8.83 -12.57
CA LEU A 403 -9.89 10.08 -12.65
C LEU A 403 -9.59 10.86 -13.94
N LEU A 404 -8.32 10.97 -14.33
CA LEU A 404 -7.93 11.63 -15.58
C LEU A 404 -8.44 10.89 -16.81
N CYS A 405 -8.35 9.56 -16.83
CA CYS A 405 -8.88 8.77 -17.94
C CYS A 405 -10.39 8.99 -18.11
N LEU A 406 -11.15 8.91 -17.02
CA LEU A 406 -12.60 9.15 -17.05
C LEU A 406 -12.93 10.59 -17.44
N ALA A 407 -12.20 11.58 -16.94
CA ALA A 407 -12.45 12.98 -17.23
C ALA A 407 -12.18 13.34 -18.69
N VAL A 408 -11.16 12.74 -19.31
CA VAL A 408 -10.87 12.92 -20.74
C VAL A 408 -11.89 12.17 -21.61
N ASP A 409 -12.27 10.96 -21.22
CA ASP A 409 -13.21 10.16 -21.99
C ASP A 409 -14.66 10.71 -21.91
N LYS A 410 -15.01 11.40 -20.80
CA LYS A 410 -16.35 11.91 -20.51
C LYS A 410 -16.31 13.38 -20.05
N PRO A 411 -16.50 14.35 -20.95
CA PRO A 411 -16.43 15.79 -20.63
C PRO A 411 -17.38 16.24 -19.50
N GLU A 412 -18.50 15.53 -19.31
CA GLU A 412 -19.46 15.77 -18.22
C GLU A 412 -18.82 15.75 -16.81
N TYR A 413 -17.70 15.03 -16.64
CA TYR A 413 -16.96 14.97 -15.38
C TYR A 413 -16.30 16.31 -15.07
N VAL A 414 -15.70 16.93 -16.08
CA VAL A 414 -15.05 18.25 -15.97
C VAL A 414 -16.11 19.33 -15.78
N GLU A 415 -17.23 19.27 -16.50
CA GLU A 415 -18.34 20.22 -16.31
C GLU A 415 -18.91 20.17 -14.90
N ASN A 416 -19.14 18.96 -14.37
CA ASN A 416 -19.61 18.78 -12.99
C ASN A 416 -18.58 19.29 -11.98
N ALA A 417 -17.30 18.98 -12.16
CA ALA A 417 -16.23 19.51 -11.31
C ALA A 417 -16.18 21.05 -11.33
N ASN A 418 -16.29 21.66 -12.51
CA ASN A 418 -16.35 23.11 -12.67
C ASN A 418 -17.55 23.71 -11.93
N ASN A 419 -18.71 23.07 -12.00
CA ASN A 419 -19.91 23.53 -11.29
C ASN A 419 -19.74 23.45 -9.77
N VAL A 420 -19.18 22.35 -9.25
CA VAL A 420 -18.89 22.21 -7.80
C VAL A 420 -17.93 23.30 -7.31
N VAL A 421 -16.85 23.57 -8.05
CA VAL A 421 -15.88 24.61 -7.67
C VAL A 421 -16.50 26.01 -7.73
N LYS A 422 -17.28 26.32 -8.78
CA LYS A 422 -17.99 27.62 -8.89
C LYS A 422 -19.03 27.80 -7.79
N SER A 423 -19.81 26.76 -7.47
CA SER A 423 -20.76 26.77 -6.36
C SER A 423 -20.08 27.07 -5.03
N PHE A 424 -18.93 26.45 -4.78
CA PHE A 424 -18.14 26.74 -3.57
C PHE A 424 -17.66 28.19 -3.54
N GLN A 425 -17.15 28.72 -4.66
CA GLN A 425 -16.76 30.13 -4.78
C GLN A 425 -17.93 31.09 -4.57
N ALA A 426 -19.14 30.70 -4.96
CA ALA A 426 -20.37 31.46 -4.75
C ALA A 426 -20.91 31.36 -3.31
N GLY A 427 -20.23 30.67 -2.39
CA GLY A 427 -20.61 30.56 -0.99
C GLY A 427 -21.49 29.35 -0.64
N GLN A 428 -21.69 28.40 -1.56
CA GLN A 428 -22.36 27.12 -1.26
C GLN A 428 -21.36 26.16 -0.59
N THR A 429 -20.98 26.48 0.65
CA THR A 429 -19.94 25.76 1.40
C THR A 429 -20.51 24.85 2.48
N SER A 430 -21.82 24.81 2.67
CA SER A 430 -22.43 24.14 3.82
C SER A 430 -22.26 22.61 3.77
N ALA A 431 -22.43 21.93 4.91
CA ALA A 431 -22.43 20.47 4.98
C ALA A 431 -23.57 19.83 4.16
N LYS A 432 -24.59 20.60 3.77
CA LYS A 432 -25.65 20.16 2.85
C LYS A 432 -25.16 20.16 1.40
N ASP A 433 -24.36 21.15 1.03
CA ASP A 433 -23.88 21.32 -0.35
C ASP A 433 -22.66 20.44 -0.63
N ILE A 434 -21.77 20.31 0.35
CA ILE A 434 -20.58 19.45 0.29
C ILE A 434 -20.43 18.76 1.64
N PRO A 435 -21.02 17.59 1.89
CA PRO A 435 -20.92 16.92 3.20
C PRO A 435 -19.49 16.64 3.68
N ARG A 436 -18.61 16.18 2.78
CA ARG A 436 -17.20 15.86 3.09
C ARG A 436 -16.30 16.82 2.34
N LEU A 437 -15.64 17.72 3.05
CA LEU A 437 -14.88 18.80 2.42
C LEU A 437 -13.64 18.29 1.69
N GLU A 438 -13.09 17.16 2.15
CA GLU A 438 -12.03 16.42 1.46
C GLU A 438 -12.45 15.91 0.07
N HIS A 439 -13.75 15.71 -0.19
CA HIS A 439 -14.24 15.32 -1.51
C HIS A 439 -14.06 16.42 -2.55
N LEU A 440 -13.87 17.67 -2.13
CA LEU A 440 -13.58 18.79 -3.03
C LEU A 440 -12.23 18.62 -3.74
N LEU A 441 -11.34 17.77 -3.23
CA LEU A 441 -10.08 17.45 -3.90
C LEU A 441 -10.29 16.91 -5.32
N VAL A 442 -11.23 15.98 -5.53
CA VAL A 442 -11.44 15.36 -6.85
C VAL A 442 -11.89 16.39 -7.89
N PRO A 443 -12.94 17.21 -7.65
CA PRO A 443 -13.28 18.32 -8.52
C PRO A 443 -12.10 19.27 -8.78
N LEU A 444 -11.31 19.62 -7.75
CA LEU A 444 -10.15 20.51 -7.91
C LEU A 444 -9.03 19.94 -8.79
N LEU A 445 -8.93 18.62 -8.90
CA LEU A 445 -7.91 17.96 -9.71
C LEU A 445 -8.24 17.96 -11.21
N ILE A 446 -9.53 18.04 -11.58
CA ILE A 446 -9.97 18.00 -12.99
C ILE A 446 -10.66 19.29 -13.46
N SER A 447 -10.97 20.21 -12.55
CA SER A 447 -11.59 21.50 -12.87
C SER A 447 -10.63 22.42 -13.64
N ASP A 448 -11.23 23.22 -14.54
CA ASP A 448 -10.58 24.32 -15.27
C ASP A 448 -10.80 25.68 -14.57
N VAL A 449 -11.58 25.70 -13.50
CA VAL A 449 -11.86 26.91 -12.72
C VAL A 449 -10.64 27.26 -11.88
N LYS A 450 -10.14 28.48 -12.05
CA LYS A 450 -9.03 28.99 -11.25
C LYS A 450 -9.48 29.24 -9.81
N THR A 451 -8.70 28.71 -8.86
CA THR A 451 -8.84 28.99 -7.43
C THR A 451 -7.86 30.07 -7.01
N ASP A 452 -8.33 31.03 -6.22
CA ASP A 452 -7.54 32.15 -5.69
C ASP A 452 -7.33 32.02 -4.17
N GLU A 453 -6.74 33.05 -3.56
CA GLU A 453 -6.53 33.11 -2.11
C GLU A 453 -7.87 33.12 -1.35
N SER A 454 -8.90 33.79 -1.91
CA SER A 454 -10.24 33.84 -1.32
C SER A 454 -10.88 32.45 -1.23
N PHE A 455 -10.77 31.65 -2.29
CA PHE A 455 -11.22 30.26 -2.28
C PHE A 455 -10.55 29.46 -1.16
N THR A 456 -9.23 29.62 -1.02
CA THR A 456 -8.44 28.91 -0.01
C THR A 456 -8.80 29.35 1.40
N ALA A 457 -9.05 30.64 1.61
CA ALA A 457 -9.50 31.20 2.88
C ALA A 457 -10.90 30.68 3.27
N SER A 458 -11.82 30.60 2.31
CA SER A 458 -13.15 30.00 2.53
C SER A 458 -13.05 28.52 2.87
N LEU A 459 -12.20 27.77 2.16
CA LEU A 459 -11.94 26.35 2.42
C LEU A 459 -11.40 26.12 3.84
N VAL A 460 -10.40 26.89 4.25
CA VAL A 460 -9.83 26.82 5.60
C VAL A 460 -10.87 27.18 6.66
N THR A 461 -11.66 28.22 6.44
CA THR A 461 -12.73 28.65 7.35
C THR A 461 -13.79 27.57 7.54
N GLU A 462 -14.19 26.93 6.45
CA GLU A 462 -15.17 25.84 6.47
C GLU A 462 -14.62 24.61 7.21
N VAL A 463 -13.35 24.22 6.97
CA VAL A 463 -12.70 23.13 7.72
C VAL A 463 -12.70 23.41 9.22
N ILE A 464 -12.32 24.63 9.64
CA ILE A 464 -12.28 25.00 11.05
C ILE A 464 -13.68 24.95 11.66
N THR A 465 -14.69 25.48 10.95
CA THR A 465 -16.09 25.53 11.41
C THR A 465 -16.67 24.14 11.56
N ARG A 466 -16.47 23.25 10.58
CA ARG A 466 -17.00 21.87 10.61
C ARG A 466 -16.34 20.96 11.62
N ASN A 467 -15.13 21.29 12.07
CA ASN A 467 -14.45 20.54 13.12
C ASN A 467 -14.90 20.94 14.53
N VAL A 468 -15.63 22.04 14.69
CA VAL A 468 -16.15 22.51 15.99
C VAL A 468 -16.93 21.43 16.76
N PRO A 469 -17.82 20.62 16.17
CA PRO A 469 -18.56 19.61 16.92
C PRO A 469 -17.63 18.59 17.59
N ALA A 470 -16.67 18.04 16.84
CA ALA A 470 -15.67 17.11 17.37
C ALA A 470 -14.75 17.78 18.42
N LEU A 471 -14.43 19.06 18.20
CA LEU A 471 -13.67 19.86 19.17
C LEU A 471 -14.46 20.06 20.46
N LEU A 472 -15.74 20.38 20.41
CA LEU A 472 -16.60 20.56 21.59
C LEU A 472 -16.80 19.25 22.35
N THR A 473 -16.87 18.11 21.66
CA THR A 473 -16.93 16.80 22.32
C THR A 473 -15.65 16.50 23.12
N THR A 474 -14.48 16.83 22.57
CA THR A 474 -13.19 16.54 23.23
C THR A 474 -12.75 17.62 24.20
N HIS A 475 -13.19 18.87 23.98
CA HIS A 475 -12.80 20.05 24.72
C HIS A 475 -14.02 20.96 24.95
N PRO A 476 -14.95 20.58 25.85
CA PRO A 476 -16.21 21.29 25.99
C PRO A 476 -16.06 22.74 26.47
N GLY A 477 -14.93 23.11 27.10
CA GLY A 477 -14.61 24.49 27.47
C GLY A 477 -14.49 25.49 26.30
N PHE A 478 -14.49 25.04 25.03
CA PHE A 478 -14.60 25.92 23.86
C PHE A 478 -15.97 26.59 23.69
N SER A 479 -17.00 26.05 24.35
CA SER A 479 -18.36 26.61 24.39
C SER A 479 -18.44 27.95 25.15
N PHE A 480 -17.45 28.25 26.00
CA PHE A 480 -17.35 29.53 26.68
C PHE A 480 -16.95 30.61 25.68
N MET A 481 -17.77 31.63 25.53
CA MET A 481 -17.54 32.74 24.60
C MET A 481 -16.83 33.85 25.34
N GLU A 482 -15.50 33.93 25.18
CA GLU A 482 -14.70 34.98 25.80
C GLU A 482 -15.09 36.37 25.26
N PRO A 483 -14.88 37.46 26.04
CA PRO A 483 -15.14 38.81 25.56
C PRO A 483 -14.43 39.10 24.24
N ASP A 484 -15.09 39.87 23.36
CA ASP A 484 -14.60 40.06 21.99
C ASP A 484 -13.24 40.78 21.93
N ASN A 485 -12.88 41.53 22.97
CA ASN A 485 -11.59 42.22 23.08
C ASN A 485 -10.43 41.35 23.62
N THR A 486 -10.66 40.07 23.93
CA THR A 486 -9.67 39.19 24.57
C THR A 486 -9.01 38.22 23.60
N ALA A 487 -7.67 38.14 23.64
CA ALA A 487 -6.88 37.10 22.99
C ALA A 487 -6.83 35.84 23.87
N SER A 488 -7.10 34.67 23.27
CA SER A 488 -7.22 33.39 23.99
C SER A 488 -6.19 32.39 23.48
N THR A 489 -5.04 32.31 24.16
CA THR A 489 -3.96 31.35 23.82
C THR A 489 -4.46 29.90 23.87
N TYR A 490 -5.31 29.56 24.84
CA TYR A 490 -5.96 28.25 24.89
C TYR A 490 -6.77 27.99 23.62
N ARG A 491 -7.61 28.94 23.18
CA ARG A 491 -8.47 28.74 22.01
C ARG A 491 -7.63 28.49 20.76
N ILE A 492 -6.67 29.36 20.52
CA ILE A 492 -5.76 29.25 19.37
C ILE A 492 -5.01 27.91 19.39
N ARG A 493 -4.42 27.53 20.53
CA ARG A 493 -3.62 26.31 20.62
C ARG A 493 -4.47 25.05 20.53
N HIS A 494 -5.52 24.95 21.32
CA HIS A 494 -6.30 23.72 21.41
C HIS A 494 -7.23 23.51 20.21
N THR A 495 -7.68 24.57 19.51
CA THR A 495 -8.38 24.40 18.22
C THR A 495 -7.42 23.84 17.17
N PHE A 496 -6.15 24.26 17.19
CA PHE A 496 -5.16 23.72 16.27
C PHE A 496 -4.93 22.21 16.53
N TRP A 497 -4.62 21.87 17.77
CA TRP A 497 -4.29 20.48 18.15
C TRP A 497 -5.49 19.53 18.07
N GLY A 498 -6.68 20.00 18.44
CA GLY A 498 -7.92 19.21 18.38
C GLY A 498 -8.37 18.87 16.96
N SER A 499 -7.80 19.50 15.93
CA SER A 499 -8.16 19.27 14.52
C SER A 499 -6.94 19.04 13.62
N LEU A 500 -5.80 18.67 14.22
CA LEU A 500 -4.52 18.54 13.54
C LEU A 500 -4.56 17.54 12.37
N THR A 501 -5.26 16.41 12.54
CA THR A 501 -5.38 15.38 11.50
C THR A 501 -6.08 15.92 10.26
N GLN A 502 -7.20 16.63 10.44
CA GLN A 502 -7.95 17.25 9.35
C GLN A 502 -7.15 18.36 8.66
N TYR A 503 -6.42 19.20 9.42
CA TYR A 503 -5.54 20.21 8.81
C TYR A 503 -4.43 19.58 7.98
N ARG A 504 -3.85 18.47 8.43
CA ARG A 504 -2.84 17.72 7.65
C ARG A 504 -3.41 17.07 6.40
N ALA A 505 -4.61 16.50 6.47
CA ALA A 505 -5.29 15.98 5.29
C ALA A 505 -5.57 17.10 4.27
N LEU A 506 -6.02 18.27 4.74
CA LEU A 506 -6.24 19.44 3.87
C LEU A 506 -4.93 19.96 3.25
N MET A 507 -3.88 20.12 4.05
CA MET A 507 -2.55 20.51 3.54
C MET A 507 -2.06 19.53 2.49
N PHE A 508 -2.26 18.22 2.72
CA PHE A 508 -1.87 17.21 1.75
C PHE A 508 -2.68 17.32 0.45
N ALA A 509 -4.00 17.47 0.53
CA ALA A 509 -4.86 17.66 -0.62
C ALA A 509 -4.40 18.88 -1.46
N HIS A 510 -4.10 20.00 -0.79
CA HIS A 510 -3.58 21.21 -1.43
C HIS A 510 -2.18 21.00 -2.07
N LEU A 511 -1.26 20.34 -1.36
CA LEU A 511 0.07 19.98 -1.86
C LEU A 511 -0.04 19.09 -3.10
N PHE A 512 -0.85 18.03 -3.03
CA PHE A 512 -1.05 17.08 -4.12
C PHE A 512 -1.57 17.81 -5.35
N GLN A 513 -2.62 18.63 -5.21
CA GLN A 513 -3.16 19.46 -6.29
C GLN A 513 -2.07 20.34 -6.94
N ARG A 514 -1.27 21.05 -6.15
CA ARG A 514 -0.20 21.93 -6.67
C ARG A 514 0.87 21.17 -7.44
N ILE A 515 1.17 19.93 -7.05
CA ILE A 515 2.17 19.08 -7.68
C ILE A 515 1.64 18.47 -8.99
N VAL A 516 0.42 17.94 -8.98
CA VAL A 516 -0.13 17.20 -10.14
C VAL A 516 -0.86 18.10 -11.13
N ARG A 517 -1.31 19.28 -10.69
CA ARG A 517 -1.94 20.34 -11.52
C ARG A 517 -1.27 21.70 -11.24
N PRO A 518 0.03 21.87 -11.58
CA PRO A 518 0.68 23.16 -11.36
C PRO A 518 0.16 24.19 -12.36
N ALA A 519 -0.45 25.27 -11.85
CA ALA A 519 -1.00 26.36 -12.67
C ALA A 519 0.02 26.93 -13.68
N ALA A 520 1.31 26.92 -13.33
CA ALA A 520 2.39 27.42 -14.19
C ALA A 520 2.69 26.54 -15.41
N THR A 521 2.28 25.27 -15.42
CA THR A 521 2.64 24.35 -16.51
C THR A 521 1.69 24.42 -17.71
N GLY A 522 0.47 24.93 -17.54
CA GLY A 522 -0.54 24.98 -18.60
C GLY A 522 -0.91 23.63 -19.21
N LYS A 523 -0.54 22.51 -18.58
CA LYS A 523 -0.81 21.17 -19.11
C LYS A 523 -2.31 20.88 -19.12
N THR A 524 -2.81 20.36 -20.24
CA THR A 524 -4.20 19.89 -20.33
C THR A 524 -4.39 18.57 -19.55
N LEU A 525 -5.65 18.16 -19.37
CA LEU A 525 -5.96 16.87 -18.72
C LEU A 525 -5.42 15.69 -19.54
N GLU A 526 -5.54 15.76 -20.87
CA GLU A 526 -5.03 14.77 -21.81
C GLU A 526 -3.51 14.64 -21.69
N GLN A 527 -2.79 15.77 -21.67
CA GLN A 527 -1.33 15.75 -21.51
C GLN A 527 -0.90 15.17 -20.15
N SER A 528 -1.68 15.44 -19.10
CA SER A 528 -1.43 14.89 -17.77
C SER A 528 -1.67 13.37 -17.73
N ARG A 529 -2.75 12.92 -18.38
CA ARG A 529 -3.09 11.49 -18.54
C ARG A 529 -2.01 10.76 -19.33
N ASP A 530 -1.63 11.29 -20.49
CA ASP A 530 -0.67 10.65 -21.39
C ASP A 530 0.73 10.57 -20.75
N ALA A 531 1.10 11.57 -19.93
CA ALA A 531 2.32 11.51 -19.12
C ALA A 531 2.27 10.37 -18.10
N LEU A 532 1.12 10.12 -17.45
CA LEU A 532 0.98 8.98 -16.54
C LEU A 532 0.97 7.65 -17.29
N PHE A 533 0.40 7.56 -18.49
CA PHE A 533 0.53 6.35 -19.32
C PHE A 533 2.00 6.04 -19.66
N ALA A 534 2.79 7.07 -19.99
CA ALA A 534 4.23 6.92 -20.25
C ALA A 534 4.98 6.38 -19.01
N GLU A 535 4.57 6.81 -17.82
CA GLU A 535 5.13 6.40 -16.52
C GLU A 535 4.47 5.16 -15.91
N ARG A 536 3.56 4.51 -16.63
CA ARG A 536 2.81 3.33 -16.19
C ARG A 536 1.88 3.54 -14.98
N GLY A 537 1.27 4.72 -14.89
CA GLY A 537 0.35 5.10 -13.83
C GLY A 537 1.01 5.55 -12.53
N LEU A 538 2.35 5.61 -12.51
CA LEU A 538 3.13 6.05 -11.37
C LEU A 538 3.60 7.51 -11.54
N PRO A 539 3.92 8.21 -10.43
CA PRO A 539 4.56 9.51 -10.52
C PRO A 539 5.97 9.39 -11.11
N HIS A 540 6.39 10.42 -11.84
CA HIS A 540 7.80 10.62 -12.14
C HIS A 540 8.60 10.75 -10.83
N SER A 541 9.87 10.30 -10.82
CA SER A 541 10.71 10.25 -9.61
C SER A 541 10.81 11.61 -8.90
N ALA A 542 10.99 12.69 -9.66
CA ALA A 542 11.00 14.05 -9.13
C ALA A 542 9.67 14.45 -8.46
N THR A 543 8.54 14.03 -9.03
CA THR A 543 7.20 14.28 -8.48
C THR A 543 7.00 13.51 -7.17
N ALA A 544 7.42 12.24 -7.14
CA ALA A 544 7.37 11.41 -5.93
C ALA A 544 8.23 12.00 -4.81
N ALA A 545 9.46 12.45 -5.13
CA ALA A 545 10.36 13.09 -4.19
C ALA A 545 9.79 14.39 -3.63
N ALA A 546 9.27 15.26 -4.50
CA ALA A 546 8.64 16.52 -4.09
C ALA A 546 7.44 16.29 -3.16
N LEU A 547 6.61 15.27 -3.44
CA LEU A 547 5.49 14.92 -2.59
C LEU A 547 5.95 14.34 -1.25
N ALA A 548 6.96 13.48 -1.23
CA ALA A 548 7.55 12.95 -0.01
C ALA A 548 8.15 14.05 0.88
N ASP A 549 8.87 15.01 0.28
CA ASP A 549 9.40 16.18 0.98
C ASP A 549 8.27 17.05 1.55
N GLY A 550 7.22 17.32 0.76
CA GLY A 550 6.06 18.06 1.22
C GLY A 550 5.30 17.36 2.35
N VAL A 551 5.18 16.02 2.32
CA VAL A 551 4.63 15.24 3.44
C VAL A 551 5.46 15.43 4.70
N ARG A 552 6.81 15.45 4.60
CA ARG A 552 7.68 15.74 5.74
C ARG A 552 7.45 17.16 6.28
N GLN A 553 7.24 18.15 5.41
CA GLN A 553 6.92 19.52 5.84
C GLN A 553 5.57 19.62 6.55
N ILE A 554 4.52 18.98 6.02
CA ILE A 554 3.20 18.88 6.65
C ILE A 554 3.31 18.27 8.05
N ARG A 555 4.15 17.24 8.21
CA ARG A 555 4.45 16.65 9.52
C ARG A 555 5.19 17.60 10.45
N GLY A 556 5.84 18.65 9.97
CA GLY A 556 6.51 19.68 10.78
C GLY A 556 5.58 20.80 11.28
N VAL A 557 4.39 20.96 10.70
CA VAL A 557 3.48 22.06 11.06
C VAL A 557 2.84 21.82 12.44
N ARG A 558 2.94 22.83 13.33
CA ARG A 558 2.51 22.76 14.75
C ARG A 558 1.66 23.95 15.21
N SER A 559 1.34 24.88 14.31
CA SER A 559 0.58 26.09 14.62
C SER A 559 -0.27 26.53 13.43
N PHE A 560 -1.25 27.40 13.70
CA PHE A 560 -2.04 28.06 12.66
C PHE A 560 -1.17 28.87 11.70
N ASP A 561 -0.15 29.60 12.18
CA ASP A 561 0.77 30.33 11.29
C ASP A 561 1.46 29.41 10.29
N GLY A 562 1.97 28.27 10.75
CA GLY A 562 2.59 27.28 9.87
C GLY A 562 1.60 26.70 8.87
N PHE A 563 0.37 26.43 9.32
CA PHE A 563 -0.71 25.93 8.47
C PHE A 563 -1.14 26.94 7.41
N TYR A 564 -1.36 28.21 7.78
CA TYR A 564 -1.75 29.28 6.86
C TYR A 564 -0.66 29.51 5.81
N ARG A 565 0.60 29.62 6.23
CA ARG A 565 1.73 29.76 5.30
C ARG A 565 1.82 28.58 4.33
N PHE A 566 1.60 27.36 4.81
CA PHE A 566 1.60 26.17 3.94
C PHE A 566 0.48 26.22 2.90
N MET A 567 -0.71 26.67 3.31
CA MET A 567 -1.86 26.87 2.43
C MET A 567 -1.75 28.11 1.53
N GLY A 568 -0.66 28.88 1.61
CA GLY A 568 -0.48 30.10 0.81
C GLY A 568 -1.31 31.30 1.31
N LEU A 569 -1.75 31.28 2.57
CA LEU A 569 -2.49 32.35 3.22
C LEU A 569 -1.58 33.19 4.12
N ALA A 570 -1.89 34.49 4.23
CA ALA A 570 -1.28 35.35 5.23
C ALA A 570 -1.66 34.91 6.65
N PRO A 571 -0.71 34.81 7.61
CA PRO A 571 -1.03 34.58 9.02
C PRO A 571 -1.95 35.68 9.57
N ALA A 572 -2.68 35.36 10.64
CA ALA A 572 -3.52 36.35 11.30
C ALA A 572 -2.67 37.52 11.83
N ALA A 573 -3.17 38.75 11.66
CA ALA A 573 -2.44 39.96 12.02
C ALA A 573 -2.12 40.06 13.52
N ASN A 574 -3.04 39.58 14.38
CA ASN A 574 -2.83 39.51 15.81
C ASN A 574 -3.72 38.43 16.47
N ALA A 575 -3.36 38.02 17.68
CA ALA A 575 -4.03 36.96 18.41
C ALA A 575 -5.47 37.31 18.85
N ARG A 576 -5.81 38.60 18.98
CA ARG A 576 -7.14 39.06 19.37
C ARG A 576 -8.13 38.79 18.24
N ASP A 577 -7.81 39.27 17.05
CA ASP A 577 -8.66 39.10 15.86
C ASP A 577 -8.81 37.63 15.49
N PHE A 578 -7.74 36.85 15.63
CA PHE A 578 -7.81 35.41 15.39
C PHE A 578 -8.66 34.68 16.43
N SER A 579 -8.60 35.09 17.70
CA SER A 579 -9.49 34.55 18.73
C SER A 579 -10.96 34.88 18.44
N ALA A 580 -11.24 36.10 17.94
CA ALA A 580 -12.58 36.51 17.51
C ALA A 580 -13.07 35.66 16.32
N PHE A 581 -12.22 35.42 15.34
CA PHE A 581 -12.50 34.50 14.24
C PHE A 581 -12.87 33.10 14.74
N LEU A 582 -12.07 32.51 15.63
CA LEU A 582 -12.35 31.19 16.20
C LEU A 582 -13.61 31.14 17.09
N ARG A 583 -14.02 32.26 17.71
CA ARG A 583 -15.34 32.35 18.38
C ARG A 583 -16.47 32.35 17.36
N ASN A 584 -16.29 33.09 16.26
CA ASN A 584 -17.28 33.16 15.18
C ASN A 584 -17.49 31.81 14.50
N THR A 585 -16.44 30.99 14.33
CA THR A 585 -16.62 29.62 13.79
C THR A 585 -17.43 28.74 14.74
N VAL A 586 -17.29 28.89 16.06
CA VAL A 586 -18.13 28.17 17.04
C VAL A 586 -19.59 28.62 16.95
N ARG A 587 -19.83 29.94 16.89
CA ARG A 587 -21.19 30.50 16.70
C ARG A 587 -21.81 30.00 15.40
N ALA A 588 -21.08 30.07 14.29
CA ALA A 588 -21.52 29.62 12.98
C ALA A 588 -21.87 28.12 12.98
N SER A 589 -21.03 27.27 13.57
CA SER A 589 -21.29 25.83 13.71
C SER A 589 -22.59 25.54 14.47
N MET A 590 -22.90 26.32 15.52
CA MET A 590 -24.16 26.19 16.26
C MET A 590 -25.36 26.66 15.43
N THR A 591 -25.25 27.80 14.73
CA THR A 591 -26.32 28.32 13.87
C THR A 591 -26.63 27.38 12.70
N GLN A 592 -25.61 26.70 12.16
CA GLN A 592 -25.76 25.71 11.09
C GLN A 592 -26.34 24.37 11.57
N GLY A 593 -26.56 24.20 12.88
CA GLY A 593 -27.07 22.95 13.46
C GLY A 593 -26.03 21.81 13.50
N CYS A 594 -24.75 22.11 13.26
CA CYS A 594 -23.67 21.12 13.29
C CYS A 594 -23.26 20.71 14.71
N SER A 595 -23.55 21.55 15.71
CA SER A 595 -23.23 21.30 17.13
C SER A 595 -24.49 21.27 17.99
N GLN A 596 -24.51 20.45 19.05
CA GLN A 596 -25.56 20.51 20.08
C GLN A 596 -25.54 21.86 20.81
N GLN A 597 -26.66 22.22 21.46
CA GLN A 597 -26.77 23.43 22.27
C GLN A 597 -25.63 23.49 23.29
N ALA A 598 -24.93 24.63 23.33
CA ALA A 598 -23.88 24.87 24.30
C ALA A 598 -24.42 24.76 25.73
N PRO A 599 -23.60 24.29 26.70
CA PRO A 599 -23.86 24.54 28.12
C PRO A 599 -24.10 26.03 28.35
N ASP A 600 -24.78 26.39 29.44
CA ASP A 600 -24.90 27.79 29.79
C ASP A 600 -23.50 28.43 29.99
N GLN A 601 -23.38 29.75 29.83
CA GLN A 601 -22.06 30.39 29.88
C GLN A 601 -21.35 30.24 31.23
N ARG A 602 -22.07 29.98 32.34
CA ARG A 602 -21.46 29.74 33.64
C ARG A 602 -20.86 28.34 33.69
N GLU A 603 -21.59 27.32 33.24
CA GLU A 603 -21.10 25.95 33.11
C GLU A 603 -19.91 25.86 32.15
N ALA A 604 -20.02 26.51 30.99
CA ALA A 604 -18.94 26.60 30.02
C ALA A 604 -17.68 27.26 30.60
N PHE A 605 -17.84 28.31 31.40
CA PHE A 605 -16.74 28.99 32.09
C PHE A 605 -16.04 28.06 33.10
N VAL A 606 -16.79 27.26 33.84
CA VAL A 606 -16.25 26.27 34.78
C VAL A 606 -15.43 25.20 34.04
N LEU A 607 -15.98 24.65 32.97
CA LEU A 607 -15.29 23.69 32.11
C LEU A 607 -13.99 24.28 31.56
N ARG A 608 -14.01 25.57 31.19
CA ARG A 608 -12.83 26.28 30.71
C ARG A 608 -11.76 26.46 31.78
N LEU A 609 -12.13 26.91 32.98
CA LEU A 609 -11.18 27.08 34.09
C LEU A 609 -10.50 25.76 34.45
N ASN A 610 -11.25 24.65 34.49
CA ASN A 610 -10.70 23.33 34.78
C ASN A 610 -9.70 22.89 33.71
N ALA A 611 -9.99 23.17 32.43
CA ALA A 611 -9.08 22.87 31.33
C ALA A 611 -7.78 23.71 31.43
N GLU A 612 -7.88 25.01 31.74
CA GLU A 612 -6.70 25.87 31.91
C GLU A 612 -5.79 25.38 33.05
N VAL A 613 -6.38 24.91 34.17
CA VAL A 613 -5.64 24.29 35.27
C VAL A 613 -4.98 22.99 34.83
N PHE A 614 -5.72 22.11 34.15
CA PHE A 614 -5.20 20.82 33.68
C PHE A 614 -4.01 20.98 32.72
N TYR A 615 -4.04 22.00 31.85
CA TYR A 615 -2.96 22.26 30.88
C TYR A 615 -1.88 23.23 31.38
N GLY A 616 -1.95 23.71 32.64
CA GLY A 616 -0.97 24.62 33.21
C GLY A 616 -0.90 25.97 32.51
N LEU A 617 -2.01 26.46 31.97
CA LEU A 617 -2.04 27.71 31.20
C LEU A 617 -2.25 28.93 32.11
N PRO A 618 -1.63 30.08 31.78
CA PRO A 618 -1.86 31.31 32.52
C PRO A 618 -3.33 31.71 32.41
N ARG A 619 -3.90 32.15 33.54
CA ARG A 619 -5.29 32.57 33.62
C ARG A 619 -5.50 33.80 32.72
N MET A 620 -6.56 33.77 31.92
CA MET A 620 -6.88 34.87 31.02
C MET A 620 -7.22 36.16 31.79
N GLU A 621 -6.64 37.28 31.35
CA GLU A 621 -6.93 38.60 31.92
C GLU A 621 -8.40 39.00 31.71
N GLY A 622 -9.03 39.57 32.75
CA GLY A 622 -10.43 40.01 32.71
C GLY A 622 -11.48 38.97 33.11
N LEU A 623 -11.10 37.75 33.52
CA LEU A 623 -12.04 36.74 34.01
C LEU A 623 -12.41 36.92 35.49
N PRO A 624 -13.67 36.66 35.90
CA PRO A 624 -14.09 36.72 37.31
C PRO A 624 -13.32 35.72 38.19
N PRO A 625 -13.11 36.00 39.50
CA PRO A 625 -12.35 35.17 40.44
C PRO A 625 -12.83 33.72 40.47
N ARG A 626 -11.91 32.78 40.77
CA ARG A 626 -12.24 31.35 40.88
C ARG A 626 -13.38 31.18 41.90
N PRO A 627 -14.45 30.46 41.58
CA PRO A 627 -15.47 30.11 42.58
C PRO A 627 -14.82 29.35 43.74
N HIS A 628 -15.38 29.45 44.94
CA HIS A 628 -14.98 28.64 46.09
C HIS A 628 -15.60 27.24 45.90
N TRP A 629 -14.80 26.19 45.74
CA TRP A 629 -15.26 24.84 45.35
C TRP A 629 -15.09 23.81 46.47
N SER A 630 -16.10 22.96 46.74
CA SER A 630 -15.86 21.70 47.46
C SER A 630 -16.81 20.51 47.21
N SER A 631 -17.95 20.60 46.51
CA SER A 631 -18.84 19.42 46.38
C SER A 631 -19.49 19.19 45.01
N TRP A 632 -19.79 20.24 44.25
CA TRP A 632 -20.58 20.11 43.02
C TRP A 632 -19.79 19.58 41.80
N VAL A 633 -18.48 19.89 41.72
CA VAL A 633 -17.60 19.49 40.60
C VAL A 633 -17.24 18.02 40.62
N ALA A 634 -17.06 17.43 41.81
CA ALA A 634 -16.85 15.99 41.94
C ALA A 634 -18.06 15.21 41.41
N TRP A 635 -19.27 15.77 41.59
CA TRP A 635 -20.52 15.14 41.17
C TRP A 635 -20.72 15.23 39.64
N VAL A 636 -20.44 16.38 39.03
CA VAL A 636 -20.51 16.56 37.56
C VAL A 636 -19.43 15.75 36.83
N MET A 637 -18.21 15.67 37.38
CA MET A 637 -17.14 14.84 36.81
C MET A 637 -17.43 13.34 36.94
N ALA A 638 -18.02 12.89 38.06
CA ALA A 638 -18.43 11.50 38.24
C ALA A 638 -19.56 11.10 37.26
N TRP A 639 -20.52 12.00 37.02
CA TRP A 639 -21.57 11.80 36.01
C TRP A 639 -21.01 11.78 34.58
N TRP A 640 -20.05 12.65 34.27
CA TRP A 640 -19.48 12.79 32.92
C TRP A 640 -18.45 11.71 32.55
N MET A 641 -17.68 11.19 33.52
CA MET A 641 -16.75 10.07 33.31
C MET A 641 -17.44 8.69 33.38
N GLY A 642 -18.74 8.62 33.65
CA GLY A 642 -19.48 7.35 33.78
C GLY A 642 -19.25 6.62 35.11
N TRP A 643 -18.78 7.32 36.14
CA TRP A 643 -18.47 6.80 37.47
C TRP A 643 -19.59 7.09 38.47
N VAL A 644 -20.82 6.69 38.16
CA VAL A 644 -21.90 6.64 39.15
C VAL A 644 -22.42 5.19 39.21
N PRO A 645 -22.33 4.50 40.37
CA PRO A 645 -23.01 3.23 40.55
C PRO A 645 -24.51 3.46 40.36
N ARG A 646 -25.16 2.66 39.51
CA ARG A 646 -26.63 2.64 39.43
C ARG A 646 -27.18 2.44 40.85
N ARG A 647 -27.81 3.46 41.42
CA ARG A 647 -28.59 3.29 42.65
C ARG A 647 -29.96 2.74 42.27
N SER A 648 -30.23 1.56 42.83
CA SER A 648 -31.54 0.97 43.09
C SER A 648 -32.48 1.94 43.80
#